data_AF-A0A9P1FCD6-F1
#
_entry.id   AF-A0A9P1FCD6-F1
#
_cell.length_a   1.000
_cell.length_b   1.000
_cell.length_c   1.000
_cell.angle_alpha   90.00
_cell.angle_beta   90.00
_cell.angle_gamma   90.00
#
_symmetry.space_group_name_H-M   'P 1'
#
loop_
_entity.id
_entity.type
_entity.pdbx_description
1 polymer ?
#
loop_
_entity_poly.entity_id
_entity_poly.type
_entity_poly.pdbx_seq_one_letter_code
_entity_poly.pdbx_strand_id
1 'polypeptide(L)'
;MQHAFLRIIYIVAFFASCLSYERAVASTVERPNFIVINIDDLGYGDIGPYGSTLNRTPNLDRMAEEGRRLTCFYAAPVCSPSRASLMTGCYPKRALSIPHVLFPADPMGLHPDEVTVAELLSATGYATGIIGKWHLGDQPEFLPTRQGFDYYFGLPYSNDMGPAADGVKSNLGEPLPKLKGNRANQPPLPLMRNETVLKRVLPQDQRKLVENYTNEAVSFIWNHRDEPFFLYLPHSAVHFPLYPGEAFHNQSSNGLFGDWVEEVDWSVGQVLQTLRDLGLDERTLVLFTSDNGGQPRHGAVNAPLRGGKGSTFEGGVRVPTIAWWPGNIPADTEIAAVTSMMDILPTFTKLAGGKVPTDRTIDGGDIWPILAGAADAESPHEEFYYYRGLKLEAVRSGPWKLFLKSGELYNLDSDIGESQNVAEAHPEIVARIRKLASAIDSDLGTEAIGPGCRALGRVNKAEPLISRNGKVREGFSPSSPQAAMGIMIGELSATTALAQVRLNKNDPIVDSDASGAAGVVRFVLYATEDDAMPVAEKTAKAEAEHDFIARLAFEGLEPGTTYVLKTQVGQDENSFHPGPTAEFTTLPGRDSDKAVRFVVVTGMNYAKFHGDNRIDRRQHRIQNNTDLPQAYSGPDKHLGYPALDTIRKLQPHFFVGTGDNVYYDTPTKPRAQTPAELRKKWHEQFIQPRYREMFAVVPTYWMIDDHDFRVDDCDLTGDYAPSPELGRQMMLEQLPVTPREDDDAKTYRTHRVNRDLQVWFPENRMYRSPNAMADGPDKSIWGTEQKKWLYRTLAESDATFKLLISPTPMIGPDDKRKTDNHADIGGFQHERDEFFAWLAESGLDQQNFYLVCGDRHWQYHSIHPTGIEEFSSGALVDANARLGRLPGDPQSTDPEGLIKVPYTQQNPSGGFLMIEVNPATEDETATLSFTFHDEHGAVLHKHRKLAAD
;
A
#
# COMPACT_ATOMS: atom_id res chain seq x y z
N MET A 1 72.10 0.89 -16.13
CA MET A 1 71.24 -0.31 -16.14
C MET A 1 70.62 -0.53 -14.75
N GLN A 2 69.83 0.43 -14.26
CA GLN A 2 69.25 0.38 -12.90
C GLN A 2 67.95 1.22 -12.75
N HIS A 3 67.31 1.60 -13.86
CA HIS A 3 66.09 2.44 -13.84
C HIS A 3 64.92 1.89 -14.66
N ALA A 4 64.96 0.63 -15.09
CA ALA A 4 63.85 -0.01 -15.83
C ALA A 4 63.08 -1.07 -15.01
N PHE A 5 63.57 -1.47 -13.83
CA PHE A 5 63.00 -2.58 -13.06
C PHE A 5 62.08 -2.16 -11.89
N LEU A 6 62.02 -0.89 -11.51
CA LEU A 6 61.22 -0.42 -10.37
C LEU A 6 59.82 0.13 -10.74
N ARG A 7 59.50 0.26 -12.04
CA ARG A 7 58.17 0.72 -12.51
C ARG A 7 57.18 -0.40 -12.82
N ILE A 8 57.63 -1.67 -12.82
CA ILE A 8 56.76 -2.82 -13.11
C ILE A 8 56.17 -3.44 -11.82
N ILE A 9 56.75 -3.16 -10.64
CA ILE A 9 56.27 -3.72 -9.37
C ILE A 9 55.12 -2.89 -8.76
N TYR A 10 55.01 -1.59 -9.04
CA TYR A 10 53.89 -0.76 -8.55
C TYR A 10 52.61 -0.82 -9.41
N ILE A 11 52.69 -1.25 -10.66
CA ILE A 11 51.51 -1.41 -11.53
C ILE A 11 50.84 -2.79 -11.33
N VAL A 12 51.58 -3.79 -10.83
CA VAL A 12 51.05 -5.13 -10.56
C VAL A 12 50.43 -5.24 -9.15
N ALA A 13 50.81 -4.37 -8.20
CA ALA A 13 50.18 -4.33 -6.87
C ALA A 13 48.90 -3.48 -6.82
N PHE A 14 48.69 -2.55 -7.76
CA PHE A 14 47.47 -1.73 -7.83
C PHE A 14 46.35 -2.35 -8.69
N PHE A 15 46.67 -3.38 -9.49
CA PHE A 15 45.67 -4.16 -10.24
C PHE A 15 45.28 -5.49 -9.55
N ALA A 16 45.92 -5.84 -8.43
CA ALA A 16 45.58 -7.04 -7.64
C ALA A 16 44.71 -6.73 -6.39
N SER A 17 44.42 -5.46 -6.09
CA SER A 17 43.46 -5.05 -5.06
C SER A 17 42.13 -4.52 -5.62
N CYS A 18 41.94 -4.57 -6.93
CA CYS A 18 40.72 -4.12 -7.63
C CYS A 18 40.05 -5.21 -8.48
N LEU A 19 40.41 -6.48 -8.29
CA LEU A 19 39.69 -7.60 -8.89
C LEU A 19 39.34 -8.62 -7.81
N SER A 20 38.04 -8.91 -7.73
CA SER A 20 37.43 -10.07 -7.09
C SER A 20 37.08 -9.97 -5.60
N TYR A 21 36.43 -8.88 -5.20
CA TYR A 21 35.21 -9.00 -4.37
C TYR A 21 33.97 -8.90 -5.30
N GLU A 22 34.04 -9.52 -6.48
CA GLU A 22 32.84 -10.11 -7.04
C GLU A 22 32.47 -11.21 -6.04
N ARG A 23 31.57 -10.89 -5.10
CA ARG A 23 30.59 -11.90 -4.71
C ARG A 23 30.15 -12.49 -6.04
N ALA A 24 30.45 -13.77 -6.25
CA ALA A 24 29.67 -14.55 -7.18
C ALA A 24 28.24 -14.41 -6.68
N VAL A 25 27.54 -13.40 -7.19
CA VAL A 25 26.11 -13.45 -7.37
C VAL A 25 26.00 -14.61 -8.34
N ALA A 26 25.93 -15.81 -7.79
CA ALA A 26 25.29 -16.90 -8.50
C ALA A 26 24.03 -16.23 -9.04
N SER A 27 23.92 -16.14 -10.36
CA SER A 27 22.66 -15.80 -10.99
C SER A 27 21.72 -16.93 -10.62
N THR A 28 21.16 -16.85 -9.41
CA THR A 28 19.90 -17.47 -9.09
C THR A 28 19.02 -17.00 -10.22
N VAL A 29 18.55 -17.92 -11.06
CA VAL A 29 17.39 -17.65 -11.89
C VAL A 29 16.39 -17.06 -10.91
N GLU A 30 16.15 -15.74 -11.00
CA GLU A 30 15.27 -15.08 -10.05
C GLU A 30 13.92 -15.77 -10.20
N ARG A 31 13.47 -16.42 -9.13
CA ARG A 31 12.20 -17.15 -9.13
C ARG A 31 11.11 -16.14 -9.41
N PRO A 32 10.26 -16.35 -10.42
CA PRO A 32 9.30 -15.34 -10.83
C PRO A 32 8.19 -15.19 -9.80
N ASN A 33 7.58 -14.01 -9.76
CA ASN A 33 6.29 -13.82 -9.08
C ASN A 33 5.16 -14.36 -9.95
N PHE A 34 4.05 -14.72 -9.33
CA PHE A 34 2.85 -15.19 -10.02
C PHE A 34 1.65 -14.34 -9.63
N ILE A 35 0.89 -13.86 -10.62
CA ILE A 35 -0.40 -13.21 -10.40
C ILE A 35 -1.45 -13.87 -11.29
N VAL A 36 -2.59 -14.25 -10.71
CA VAL A 36 -3.76 -14.68 -11.48
C VAL A 36 -4.94 -13.77 -11.18
N ILE A 37 -5.29 -12.92 -12.14
CA ILE A 37 -6.47 -12.07 -12.11
C ILE A 37 -7.62 -12.87 -12.73
N ASN A 38 -8.61 -13.24 -11.92
CA ASN A 38 -9.68 -14.14 -12.34
C ASN A 38 -11.06 -13.51 -12.12
N ILE A 39 -11.79 -13.26 -13.21
CA ILE A 39 -13.06 -12.53 -13.21
C ILE A 39 -14.26 -13.49 -13.17
N ASP A 40 -15.29 -13.14 -12.40
CA ASP A 40 -16.50 -13.95 -12.22
C ASP A 40 -17.57 -13.59 -13.26
N ASP A 41 -17.93 -14.51 -14.16
CA ASP A 41 -18.91 -14.32 -15.26
C ASP A 41 -18.50 -13.37 -16.39
N LEU A 42 -17.21 -13.22 -16.70
CA LEU A 42 -16.76 -12.45 -17.86
C LEU A 42 -16.83 -13.32 -19.12
N GLY A 43 -17.60 -12.87 -20.10
CA GLY A 43 -17.78 -13.55 -21.37
C GLY A 43 -16.58 -13.44 -22.30
N TYR A 44 -16.46 -14.40 -23.21
CA TYR A 44 -15.34 -14.49 -24.15
C TYR A 44 -15.17 -13.22 -25.00
N GLY A 45 -16.27 -12.61 -25.45
CA GLY A 45 -16.25 -11.40 -26.27
C GLY A 45 -16.43 -10.10 -25.48
N ASP A 46 -16.25 -10.11 -24.16
CA ASP A 46 -16.48 -8.92 -23.32
C ASP A 46 -15.31 -7.93 -23.30
N ILE A 47 -14.10 -8.36 -23.67
CA ILE A 47 -12.89 -7.51 -23.66
C ILE A 47 -12.38 -7.22 -25.07
N GLY A 48 -11.73 -6.06 -25.25
CA GLY A 48 -11.19 -5.62 -26.53
C GLY A 48 -10.29 -6.65 -27.22
N PRO A 49 -9.35 -7.35 -26.51
CA PRO A 49 -8.47 -8.35 -27.13
C PRO A 49 -9.21 -9.57 -27.67
N TYR A 50 -10.49 -9.76 -27.34
CA TYR A 50 -11.33 -10.85 -27.81
C TYR A 50 -12.51 -10.37 -28.66
N GLY A 51 -12.46 -9.12 -29.14
CA GLY A 51 -13.38 -8.58 -30.12
C GLY A 51 -14.58 -7.82 -29.54
N SER A 52 -14.51 -7.38 -28.28
CA SER A 52 -15.54 -6.51 -27.72
C SER A 52 -15.66 -5.20 -28.49
N THR A 53 -16.90 -4.83 -28.80
CA THR A 53 -17.26 -3.53 -29.39
C THR A 53 -18.10 -2.68 -28.45
N LEU A 54 -18.42 -3.20 -27.26
CA LEU A 54 -19.33 -2.58 -26.28
C LEU A 54 -18.59 -2.07 -25.04
N ASN A 55 -17.59 -2.81 -24.55
CA ASN A 55 -16.83 -2.45 -23.37
C ASN A 55 -15.45 -1.92 -23.79
N ARG A 56 -14.93 -0.89 -23.10
CA ARG A 56 -13.58 -0.35 -23.34
C ARG A 56 -12.60 -0.96 -22.35
N THR A 57 -11.52 -1.57 -22.83
CA THR A 57 -10.55 -2.22 -21.94
C THR A 57 -9.10 -1.88 -22.32
N PRO A 58 -8.71 -0.59 -22.28
CA PRO A 58 -7.40 -0.15 -22.78
C PRO A 58 -6.21 -0.79 -22.05
N ASN A 59 -6.34 -1.14 -20.76
CA ASN A 59 -5.25 -1.78 -20.04
C ASN A 59 -5.09 -3.25 -20.45
N LEU A 60 -6.20 -3.95 -20.69
CA LEU A 60 -6.19 -5.32 -21.22
C LEU A 60 -5.78 -5.35 -22.71
N ASP A 61 -6.16 -4.35 -23.48
CA ASP A 61 -5.68 -4.14 -24.86
C ASP A 61 -4.15 -4.08 -24.87
N ARG A 62 -3.59 -3.19 -24.04
CA ARG A 62 -2.15 -3.08 -23.85
C ARG A 62 -1.51 -4.38 -23.30
N MET A 63 -2.15 -5.04 -22.34
CA MET A 63 -1.64 -6.32 -21.80
C MET A 63 -1.55 -7.40 -22.88
N ALA A 64 -2.49 -7.44 -23.82
CA ALA A 64 -2.45 -8.35 -24.95
C ALA A 64 -1.36 -7.98 -25.97
N GLU A 65 -1.20 -6.68 -26.28
CA GLU A 65 -0.11 -6.19 -27.14
C GLU A 65 1.27 -6.48 -26.56
N GLU A 66 1.44 -6.38 -25.24
CA GLU A 66 2.69 -6.68 -24.55
C GLU A 66 2.86 -8.18 -24.21
N GLY A 67 1.85 -9.01 -24.48
CA GLY A 67 1.79 -10.40 -24.05
C GLY A 67 1.28 -11.35 -25.12
N ARG A 68 0.63 -12.43 -24.67
CA ARG A 68 0.07 -13.47 -25.54
C ARG A 68 -1.37 -13.78 -25.16
N ARG A 69 -2.25 -13.85 -26.16
CA ARG A 69 -3.63 -14.34 -26.01
C ARG A 69 -3.68 -15.86 -26.12
N LEU A 70 -4.35 -16.52 -25.18
CA LEU A 70 -4.67 -17.94 -25.26
C LEU A 70 -6.11 -18.06 -25.74
N THR A 71 -6.31 -18.41 -27.00
CA THR A 71 -7.65 -18.44 -27.58
C THR A 71 -8.41 -19.71 -27.19
N CYS A 72 -7.74 -20.78 -26.77
CA CYS A 72 -8.35 -22.06 -26.38
C CYS A 72 -8.13 -22.40 -24.89
N PHE A 73 -8.41 -21.44 -23.99
CA PHE A 73 -8.33 -21.66 -22.54
C PHE A 73 -9.68 -22.06 -21.93
N TYR A 74 -9.70 -23.18 -21.19
CA TYR A 74 -10.92 -23.80 -20.68
C TYR A 74 -11.04 -23.77 -19.15
N ALA A 75 -12.26 -23.47 -18.71
CA ALA A 75 -12.71 -23.44 -17.33
C ALA A 75 -13.85 -24.45 -17.12
N ALA A 76 -14.40 -24.51 -15.91
CA ALA A 76 -15.67 -25.22 -15.67
C ALA A 76 -16.86 -24.31 -16.00
N PRO A 77 -18.09 -24.82 -16.18
CA PRO A 77 -19.22 -23.98 -16.59
C PRO A 77 -19.78 -23.08 -15.47
N VAL A 78 -19.28 -23.19 -14.23
CA VAL A 78 -19.68 -22.39 -13.06
C VAL A 78 -18.51 -22.22 -12.06
N CYS A 79 -18.62 -21.24 -11.17
CA CYS A 79 -17.56 -20.72 -10.29
C CYS A 79 -16.82 -21.76 -9.43
N SER A 80 -17.45 -22.37 -8.40
CA SER A 80 -16.73 -23.24 -7.43
C SER A 80 -15.96 -24.39 -8.10
N PRO A 81 -16.56 -25.14 -9.04
CA PRO A 81 -15.83 -26.16 -9.81
C PRO A 81 -14.60 -25.62 -10.54
N SER A 82 -14.72 -24.46 -11.19
CA SER A 82 -13.62 -23.86 -11.94
C SER A 82 -12.46 -23.44 -11.04
N ARG A 83 -12.79 -22.80 -9.91
CA ARG A 83 -11.83 -22.38 -8.88
C ARG A 83 -11.12 -23.58 -8.25
N ALA A 84 -11.83 -24.70 -8.06
CA ALA A 84 -11.22 -25.94 -7.60
C ALA A 84 -10.21 -26.48 -8.63
N SER A 85 -10.52 -26.34 -9.92
CA SER A 85 -9.61 -26.76 -11.00
C SER A 85 -8.32 -25.95 -11.02
N LEU A 86 -8.45 -24.61 -10.88
CA LEU A 86 -7.32 -23.70 -10.77
C LEU A 86 -6.44 -24.06 -9.56
N MET A 87 -7.07 -24.31 -8.40
CA MET A 87 -6.33 -24.57 -7.17
C MET A 87 -5.63 -25.92 -7.19
N THR A 88 -6.29 -26.98 -7.69
CA THR A 88 -5.82 -28.37 -7.52
C THR A 88 -5.17 -28.97 -8.76
N GLY A 89 -5.20 -28.26 -9.89
CA GLY A 89 -4.71 -28.80 -11.17
C GLY A 89 -5.50 -30.01 -11.68
N CYS A 90 -6.75 -30.19 -11.23
CA CYS A 90 -7.57 -31.35 -11.52
C CYS A 90 -8.90 -30.95 -12.15
N TYR A 91 -9.56 -31.90 -12.83
CA TYR A 91 -10.96 -31.71 -13.19
C TYR A 91 -11.77 -31.44 -11.91
N PRO A 92 -12.78 -30.54 -11.94
CA PRO A 92 -13.53 -30.22 -10.74
C PRO A 92 -14.14 -31.45 -10.10
N LYS A 93 -14.65 -32.36 -10.92
CA LYS A 93 -15.25 -33.60 -10.45
C LYS A 93 -14.24 -34.48 -9.68
N ARG A 94 -12.94 -34.39 -9.97
CA ARG A 94 -11.92 -35.16 -9.25
C ARG A 94 -11.73 -34.64 -7.81
N ALA A 95 -11.56 -33.32 -7.64
CA ALA A 95 -11.18 -32.70 -6.36
C ALA A 95 -12.35 -32.09 -5.57
N LEU A 96 -13.42 -31.68 -6.24
CA LEU A 96 -14.62 -31.09 -5.68
C LEU A 96 -15.87 -31.65 -6.39
N SER A 97 -16.17 -32.93 -6.14
CA SER A 97 -17.32 -33.69 -6.67
C SER A 97 -18.70 -33.14 -6.23
N ILE A 98 -19.08 -31.95 -6.68
CA ILE A 98 -20.37 -31.31 -6.40
C ILE A 98 -21.22 -31.12 -7.67
N PRO A 99 -22.55 -31.26 -7.59
CA PRO A 99 -23.44 -31.08 -8.74
C PRO A 99 -23.69 -29.60 -9.10
N HIS A 100 -23.41 -28.68 -8.18
CA HIS A 100 -23.69 -27.25 -8.26
C HIS A 100 -22.54 -26.44 -7.63
N VAL A 101 -22.74 -25.15 -7.35
CA VAL A 101 -21.78 -24.33 -6.58
C VAL A 101 -22.02 -24.47 -5.07
N LEU A 102 -21.00 -24.17 -4.27
CA LEU A 102 -21.13 -24.13 -2.80
C LEU A 102 -21.94 -22.89 -2.38
N PHE A 103 -22.70 -23.02 -1.29
CA PHE A 103 -23.49 -21.94 -0.71
C PHE A 103 -22.99 -21.56 0.70
N PRO A 104 -23.44 -20.42 1.26
CA PRO A 104 -23.11 -20.08 2.65
C PRO A 104 -23.61 -21.15 3.62
N ALA A 105 -22.80 -21.46 4.63
CA ALA A 105 -23.07 -22.50 5.63
C ALA A 105 -23.30 -23.90 5.03
N ASP A 106 -22.64 -24.22 3.92
CA ASP A 106 -22.62 -25.56 3.34
C ASP A 106 -21.71 -26.46 4.21
N PRO A 107 -22.14 -27.68 4.61
CA PRO A 107 -21.27 -28.60 5.33
C PRO A 107 -20.13 -29.18 4.48
N MET A 108 -20.07 -28.86 3.19
CA MET A 108 -19.08 -29.35 2.25
C MET A 108 -18.12 -28.25 1.79
N GLY A 109 -16.89 -28.65 1.45
CA GLY A 109 -15.89 -27.78 0.84
C GLY A 109 -14.80 -28.60 0.14
N LEU A 110 -13.75 -27.92 -0.34
CA LEU A 110 -12.53 -28.57 -0.79
C LEU A 110 -11.95 -29.38 0.38
N HIS A 111 -11.57 -30.63 0.13
CA HIS A 111 -11.02 -31.46 1.20
C HIS A 111 -9.69 -30.86 1.70
N PRO A 112 -9.45 -30.80 3.02
CA PRO A 112 -8.17 -30.35 3.59
C PRO A 112 -6.94 -31.19 3.20
N ASP A 113 -7.14 -32.32 2.52
CA ASP A 113 -6.06 -33.20 2.06
C ASP A 113 -5.80 -33.02 0.56
N GLU A 114 -6.60 -32.21 -0.15
CA GLU A 114 -6.23 -31.74 -1.46
C GLU A 114 -4.98 -30.88 -1.35
N VAL A 115 -4.18 -30.87 -2.42
CA VAL A 115 -2.98 -30.04 -2.48
C VAL A 115 -3.26 -28.91 -3.45
N THR A 116 -3.12 -27.67 -3.00
CA THR A 116 -3.33 -26.49 -3.83
C THR A 116 -2.03 -25.94 -4.40
N VAL A 117 -2.14 -25.16 -5.48
CA VAL A 117 -1.03 -24.37 -6.02
C VAL A 117 -0.43 -23.42 -4.96
N ALA A 118 -1.25 -22.87 -4.06
CA ALA A 118 -0.77 -21.99 -3.00
C ALA A 118 0.07 -22.76 -1.97
N GLU A 119 -0.34 -23.98 -1.58
CA GLU A 119 0.43 -24.82 -0.65
C GLU A 119 1.78 -25.23 -1.26
N LEU A 120 1.80 -25.58 -2.55
CA LEU A 120 3.03 -25.94 -3.25
C LEU A 120 3.99 -24.75 -3.35
N LEU A 121 3.47 -23.55 -3.62
CA LEU A 121 4.28 -22.33 -3.70
C LEU A 121 4.78 -21.88 -2.32
N SER A 122 3.90 -21.86 -1.32
CA SER A 122 4.26 -21.55 0.08
C SER A 122 5.34 -22.48 0.60
N ALA A 123 5.26 -23.79 0.30
CA ALA A 123 6.30 -24.77 0.65
C ALA A 123 7.65 -24.52 -0.03
N THR A 124 7.68 -23.72 -1.11
CA THR A 124 8.92 -23.26 -1.77
C THR A 124 9.38 -21.88 -1.29
N GLY A 125 8.73 -21.28 -0.30
CA GLY A 125 9.10 -19.99 0.28
C GLY A 125 8.56 -18.79 -0.50
N TYR A 126 7.39 -18.95 -1.15
CA TYR A 126 6.63 -17.83 -1.69
C TYR A 126 5.70 -17.26 -0.61
N ALA A 127 5.57 -15.94 -0.55
CA ALA A 127 4.44 -15.31 0.11
C ALA A 127 3.16 -15.53 -0.72
N THR A 128 2.06 -15.95 -0.09
CA THR A 128 0.82 -16.28 -0.82
C THR A 128 -0.37 -15.44 -0.36
N GLY A 129 -1.02 -14.76 -1.32
CA GLY A 129 -2.17 -13.90 -1.07
C GLY A 129 -3.36 -14.26 -1.95
N ILE A 130 -4.56 -14.24 -1.36
CA ILE A 130 -5.83 -14.28 -2.09
C ILE A 130 -6.67 -13.04 -1.76
N ILE A 131 -7.08 -12.31 -2.80
CA ILE A 131 -7.84 -11.07 -2.65
C ILE A 131 -9.09 -11.14 -3.51
N GLY A 132 -10.24 -11.34 -2.89
CA GLY A 132 -11.54 -11.43 -3.56
C GLY A 132 -12.35 -12.67 -3.17
N LYS A 133 -12.98 -13.30 -4.15
CA LYS A 133 -13.89 -14.43 -3.97
C LYS A 133 -13.15 -15.77 -3.83
N TRP A 134 -13.37 -16.49 -2.73
CA TRP A 134 -12.80 -17.85 -2.54
C TRP A 134 -13.64 -18.95 -3.19
N HIS A 135 -14.84 -19.18 -2.66
CA HIS A 135 -15.87 -20.09 -3.15
C HIS A 135 -15.55 -21.59 -3.15
N LEU A 136 -14.59 -22.05 -2.33
CA LEU A 136 -14.28 -23.48 -2.10
C LEU A 136 -14.66 -23.99 -0.70
N GLY A 137 -15.42 -23.19 0.06
CA GLY A 137 -15.96 -23.53 1.38
C GLY A 137 -15.81 -22.36 2.34
N ASP A 138 -16.80 -22.14 3.22
CA ASP A 138 -16.82 -21.03 4.19
C ASP A 138 -16.67 -21.49 5.65
N GLN A 139 -16.54 -22.80 5.86
CA GLN A 139 -16.26 -23.38 7.17
C GLN A 139 -14.77 -23.25 7.50
N PRO A 140 -14.40 -23.14 8.79
CA PRO A 140 -13.01 -22.90 9.21
C PRO A 140 -11.99 -23.80 8.52
N GLU A 141 -12.30 -25.08 8.35
CA GLU A 141 -11.46 -26.11 7.76
C GLU A 141 -11.23 -25.93 6.25
N PHE A 142 -12.07 -25.13 5.57
CA PHE A 142 -12.05 -24.94 4.12
C PHE A 142 -11.67 -23.51 3.71
N LEU A 143 -11.31 -22.64 4.67
CA LEU A 143 -10.90 -21.26 4.37
C LEU A 143 -9.55 -21.22 3.63
N PRO A 144 -9.26 -20.15 2.88
CA PRO A 144 -8.01 -20.05 2.14
C PRO A 144 -6.75 -20.13 3.02
N THR A 145 -6.84 -19.63 4.26
CA THR A 145 -5.77 -19.70 5.29
C THR A 145 -5.44 -21.13 5.72
N ARG A 146 -6.28 -22.11 5.36
CA ARG A 146 -6.06 -23.55 5.59
C ARG A 146 -5.68 -24.28 4.30
N GLN A 147 -5.42 -23.55 3.23
CA GLN A 147 -5.19 -24.06 1.88
C GLN A 147 -4.01 -23.33 1.23
N GLY A 148 -3.00 -22.98 2.04
CA GLY A 148 -1.72 -22.46 1.58
C GLY A 148 -1.63 -20.94 1.36
N PHE A 149 -2.67 -20.16 1.66
CA PHE A 149 -2.62 -18.71 1.59
C PHE A 149 -2.26 -18.06 2.94
N ASP A 150 -1.16 -17.30 2.99
CA ASP A 150 -0.74 -16.53 4.16
C ASP A 150 -1.66 -15.33 4.43
N TYR A 151 -2.20 -14.74 3.35
CA TYR A 151 -3.09 -13.59 3.40
C TYR A 151 -4.40 -13.83 2.65
N TYR A 152 -5.52 -13.42 3.27
CA TYR A 152 -6.83 -13.39 2.63
C TYR A 152 -7.56 -12.07 2.91
N PHE A 153 -8.11 -11.46 1.86
CA PHE A 153 -9.08 -10.38 1.99
C PHE A 153 -10.21 -10.58 0.98
N GLY A 154 -11.47 -10.68 1.42
CA GLY A 154 -12.60 -10.75 0.49
C GLY A 154 -13.81 -11.54 0.97
N LEU A 155 -14.54 -12.14 0.01
CA LEU A 155 -15.79 -12.85 0.27
C LEU A 155 -15.59 -14.37 0.12
N PRO A 156 -16.02 -15.19 1.10
CA PRO A 156 -15.81 -16.64 1.03
C PRO A 156 -16.67 -17.31 -0.06
N TYR A 157 -17.67 -16.58 -0.59
CA TYR A 157 -18.60 -17.02 -1.61
C TYR A 157 -19.12 -15.85 -2.43
N SER A 158 -20.00 -16.13 -3.40
CA SER A 158 -20.53 -15.17 -4.37
C SER A 158 -21.23 -13.96 -3.71
N ASN A 159 -21.07 -12.78 -4.31
CA ASN A 159 -21.65 -11.51 -3.86
C ASN A 159 -23.18 -11.46 -3.96
N ASP A 160 -23.82 -12.44 -4.61
CA ASP A 160 -25.27 -12.55 -4.60
C ASP A 160 -25.80 -13.37 -3.41
N MET A 161 -24.96 -14.11 -2.68
CA MET A 161 -25.39 -15.12 -1.71
C MET A 161 -25.73 -14.55 -0.31
N GLY A 162 -26.50 -13.46 -0.26
CA GLY A 162 -26.99 -12.89 1.00
C GLY A 162 -28.49 -12.52 1.00
N PRO A 163 -28.97 -11.85 2.05
CA PRO A 163 -30.37 -11.44 2.19
C PRO A 163 -30.73 -10.37 1.16
N ALA A 164 -31.92 -10.48 0.54
CA ALA A 164 -32.37 -9.46 -0.41
C ALA A 164 -32.37 -8.03 0.16
N ALA A 165 -32.62 -7.88 1.48
CA ALA A 165 -32.58 -6.59 2.17
C ALA A 165 -31.22 -5.88 2.12
N ASP A 166 -30.13 -6.61 1.81
CA ASP A 166 -28.77 -6.07 1.69
C ASP A 166 -28.43 -5.68 0.25
N GLY A 167 -29.40 -5.68 -0.66
CA GLY A 167 -29.21 -5.33 -2.08
C GLY A 167 -28.58 -6.42 -2.95
N VAL A 168 -28.09 -7.50 -2.35
CA VAL A 168 -27.36 -8.59 -3.05
C VAL A 168 -28.22 -9.44 -4.01
N LYS A 169 -29.48 -9.06 -4.26
CA LYS A 169 -30.45 -9.79 -5.11
C LYS A 169 -31.05 -8.93 -6.21
N SER A 170 -30.51 -7.72 -6.43
CA SER A 170 -30.95 -6.78 -7.45
C SER A 170 -29.78 -5.93 -7.89
N ASN A 171 -29.77 -5.46 -9.14
CA ASN A 171 -28.75 -4.52 -9.59
C ASN A 171 -28.88 -3.18 -8.83
N LEU A 172 -27.79 -2.40 -8.84
CA LEU A 172 -27.79 -1.06 -8.26
C LEU A 172 -28.95 -0.22 -8.81
N GLY A 173 -29.78 0.31 -7.91
CA GLY A 173 -30.94 1.15 -8.25
C GLY A 173 -32.23 0.40 -8.58
N GLU A 174 -32.19 -0.92 -8.78
CA GLU A 174 -33.36 -1.74 -9.14
C GLU A 174 -34.12 -2.28 -7.90
N PRO A 175 -35.45 -2.48 -7.97
CA PRO A 175 -36.27 -2.86 -6.83
C PRO A 175 -35.93 -4.26 -6.30
N LEU A 176 -35.91 -4.40 -4.96
CA LEU A 176 -35.60 -5.68 -4.32
C LEU A 176 -36.70 -6.72 -4.58
N PRO A 177 -36.34 -7.97 -4.95
CA PRO A 177 -37.32 -9.01 -5.19
C PRO A 177 -37.91 -9.57 -3.88
N LYS A 178 -39.18 -9.97 -3.91
CA LYS A 178 -39.81 -10.76 -2.84
C LYS A 178 -39.46 -12.24 -3.02
N LEU A 179 -38.48 -12.73 -2.25
CA LEU A 179 -38.01 -14.12 -2.35
C LEU A 179 -38.78 -15.07 -1.43
N LYS A 180 -38.81 -16.36 -1.79
CA LYS A 180 -39.40 -17.47 -1.00
C LYS A 180 -38.39 -18.60 -0.80
N GLY A 181 -38.61 -19.43 0.21
CA GLY A 181 -37.80 -20.63 0.47
C GLY A 181 -36.36 -20.32 0.84
N ASN A 182 -35.43 -21.22 0.50
CA ASN A 182 -34.01 -21.13 0.90
C ASN A 182 -33.33 -19.84 0.43
N ARG A 183 -33.75 -19.26 -0.70
CA ARG A 183 -33.21 -17.99 -1.22
C ARG A 183 -33.59 -16.77 -0.38
N ALA A 184 -34.68 -16.84 0.40
CA ALA A 184 -35.05 -15.78 1.35
C ALA A 184 -34.28 -15.89 2.67
N ASN A 185 -33.64 -17.04 2.93
CA ASN A 185 -33.10 -17.42 4.23
C ASN A 185 -31.55 -17.48 4.25
N GLN A 186 -30.88 -16.88 3.27
CA GLN A 186 -29.42 -16.80 3.22
C GLN A 186 -28.87 -15.87 4.31
N PRO A 187 -27.73 -16.19 4.94
CA PRO A 187 -27.09 -15.32 5.92
C PRO A 187 -26.49 -14.08 5.25
N PRO A 188 -26.23 -12.99 6.01
CA PRO A 188 -25.50 -11.82 5.51
C PRO A 188 -24.14 -12.17 4.88
N LEU A 189 -23.69 -11.35 3.93
CA LEU A 189 -22.36 -11.47 3.33
C LEU A 189 -21.26 -10.99 4.31
N PRO A 190 -20.27 -11.83 4.64
CA PRO A 190 -19.13 -11.43 5.47
C PRO A 190 -17.98 -10.96 4.58
N LEU A 191 -17.60 -9.69 4.69
CA LEU A 191 -16.27 -9.27 4.25
C LEU A 191 -15.27 -9.77 5.28
N MET A 192 -14.25 -10.51 4.82
CA MET A 192 -13.26 -11.12 5.68
C MET A 192 -11.87 -10.56 5.44
N ARG A 193 -11.06 -10.56 6.49
CA ARG A 193 -9.60 -10.50 6.42
C ARG A 193 -9.06 -11.66 7.26
N ASN A 194 -8.30 -12.55 6.62
CA ASN A 194 -7.88 -13.82 7.17
C ASN A 194 -9.08 -14.56 7.77
N GLU A 195 -9.03 -14.89 9.07
CA GLU A 195 -10.11 -15.59 9.78
C GLU A 195 -11.03 -14.63 10.57
N THR A 196 -10.99 -13.32 10.29
CA THR A 196 -11.84 -12.31 10.93
C THR A 196 -12.91 -11.79 9.98
N VAL A 197 -14.16 -11.73 10.45
CA VAL A 197 -15.24 -11.00 9.77
C VAL A 197 -15.13 -9.53 10.12
N LEU A 198 -14.78 -8.74 9.10
CA LEU A 198 -14.60 -7.29 9.18
C LEU A 198 -15.93 -6.55 9.24
N LYS A 199 -16.88 -6.93 8.39
CA LYS A 199 -18.22 -6.34 8.37
C LYS A 199 -19.21 -7.18 7.57
N ARG A 200 -20.48 -6.89 7.79
CA ARG A 200 -21.57 -7.25 6.88
C ARG A 200 -21.53 -6.32 5.65
N VAL A 201 -21.54 -6.88 4.45
CA VAL A 201 -21.55 -6.09 3.20
C VAL A 201 -22.96 -5.59 2.90
N LEU A 202 -23.09 -4.29 2.69
CA LEU A 202 -24.30 -3.59 2.27
C LEU A 202 -24.14 -3.02 0.84
N PRO A 203 -25.18 -2.42 0.23
CA PRO A 203 -25.11 -1.97 -1.17
C PRO A 203 -23.95 -1.01 -1.49
N GLN A 204 -23.63 -0.07 -0.58
CA GLN A 204 -22.51 0.86 -0.81
C GLN A 204 -21.15 0.17 -0.68
N ASP A 205 -21.04 -0.85 0.17
CA ASP A 205 -19.83 -1.65 0.30
C ASP A 205 -19.56 -2.48 -0.96
N GLN A 206 -20.62 -2.98 -1.62
CA GLN A 206 -20.48 -3.70 -2.88
C GLN A 206 -19.81 -2.84 -3.97
N ARG A 207 -20.18 -1.54 -4.04
CA ARG A 207 -19.58 -0.58 -4.97
C ARG A 207 -18.10 -0.31 -4.72
N LYS A 208 -17.59 -0.65 -3.54
CA LYS A 208 -16.19 -0.48 -3.15
C LYS A 208 -15.37 -1.76 -3.28
N LEU A 209 -15.97 -2.89 -3.68
CA LEU A 209 -15.26 -4.16 -3.69
C LEU A 209 -14.08 -4.18 -4.67
N VAL A 210 -14.24 -3.68 -5.90
CA VAL A 210 -13.13 -3.66 -6.87
C VAL A 210 -12.02 -2.74 -6.38
N GLU A 211 -12.33 -1.48 -6.05
CA GLU A 211 -11.37 -0.54 -5.46
C GLU A 211 -10.62 -1.12 -4.25
N ASN A 212 -11.32 -1.74 -3.30
CA ASN A 212 -10.70 -2.36 -2.14
C ASN A 212 -9.81 -3.54 -2.52
N TYR A 213 -10.25 -4.42 -3.43
CA TYR A 213 -9.44 -5.55 -3.91
C TYR A 213 -8.19 -5.06 -4.65
N THR A 214 -8.31 -4.01 -5.46
CA THR A 214 -7.18 -3.40 -6.16
C THR A 214 -6.17 -2.80 -5.17
N ASN A 215 -6.64 -2.02 -4.18
CA ASN A 215 -5.76 -1.43 -3.17
C ASN A 215 -5.07 -2.51 -2.32
N GLU A 216 -5.77 -3.57 -1.94
CA GLU A 216 -5.21 -4.70 -1.21
C GLU A 216 -4.18 -5.46 -2.06
N ALA A 217 -4.42 -5.61 -3.38
CA ALA A 217 -3.49 -6.25 -4.31
C ALA A 217 -2.20 -5.44 -4.47
N VAL A 218 -2.30 -4.13 -4.67
CA VAL A 218 -1.12 -3.25 -4.75
C VAL A 218 -0.37 -3.24 -3.42
N SER A 219 -1.08 -3.20 -2.29
CA SER A 219 -0.46 -3.29 -0.96
C SER A 219 0.27 -4.63 -0.75
N PHE A 220 -0.31 -5.75 -1.19
CA PHE A 220 0.34 -7.05 -1.12
C PHE A 220 1.61 -7.09 -1.98
N ILE A 221 1.54 -6.65 -3.24
CA ILE A 221 2.72 -6.58 -4.14
C ILE A 221 3.81 -5.68 -3.53
N TRP A 222 3.42 -4.53 -2.98
CA TRP A 222 4.35 -3.63 -2.30
C TRP A 222 5.03 -4.33 -1.13
N ASN A 223 4.26 -4.93 -0.21
CA ASN A 223 4.81 -5.55 1.01
C ASN A 223 5.73 -6.75 0.72
N HIS A 224 5.52 -7.44 -0.40
CA HIS A 224 6.30 -8.60 -0.81
C HIS A 224 7.26 -8.30 -1.98
N ARG A 225 7.53 -7.03 -2.28
CA ARG A 225 8.39 -6.61 -3.41
C ARG A 225 9.82 -7.19 -3.37
N ASP A 226 10.30 -7.52 -2.18
CA ASP A 226 11.68 -7.98 -1.93
C ASP A 226 11.79 -9.53 -1.85
N GLU A 227 10.70 -10.27 -2.05
CA GLU A 227 10.65 -11.74 -2.03
C GLU A 227 9.69 -12.30 -3.11
N PRO A 228 9.78 -13.58 -3.52
CA PRO A 228 8.85 -14.11 -4.51
C PRO A 228 7.44 -14.26 -3.93
N PHE A 229 6.42 -13.87 -4.70
CA PHE A 229 5.03 -13.96 -4.24
C PHE A 229 4.08 -14.59 -5.25
N PHE A 230 2.98 -15.14 -4.73
CA PHE A 230 1.82 -15.58 -5.50
C PHE A 230 0.57 -14.83 -5.05
N LEU A 231 0.00 -14.04 -5.96
CA LEU A 231 -1.26 -13.33 -5.74
C LEU A 231 -2.36 -13.93 -6.62
N TYR A 232 -3.37 -14.52 -5.99
CA TYR A 232 -4.64 -14.84 -6.63
C TYR A 232 -5.62 -13.68 -6.41
N LEU A 233 -6.03 -12.99 -7.47
CA LEU A 233 -6.95 -11.85 -7.45
C LEU A 233 -8.30 -12.22 -8.09
N PRO A 234 -9.15 -13.03 -7.42
CA PRO A 234 -10.47 -13.39 -7.90
C PRO A 234 -11.52 -12.29 -7.69
N HIS A 235 -11.62 -11.32 -8.60
CA HIS A 235 -12.70 -10.33 -8.54
C HIS A 235 -14.08 -11.01 -8.59
N SER A 236 -14.99 -10.61 -7.70
CA SER A 236 -16.43 -10.92 -7.80
C SER A 236 -17.16 -10.01 -8.79
N ALA A 237 -16.44 -9.08 -9.42
CA ALA A 237 -16.98 -8.12 -10.36
C ALA A 237 -17.53 -8.81 -11.60
N VAL A 238 -18.50 -8.15 -12.24
CA VAL A 238 -19.33 -8.56 -13.38
C VAL A 238 -20.29 -9.74 -13.13
N HIS A 239 -20.18 -10.43 -11.99
CA HIS A 239 -21.21 -11.35 -11.50
C HIS A 239 -22.42 -10.59 -10.95
N PHE A 240 -23.63 -11.01 -11.30
CA PHE A 240 -24.85 -10.42 -10.76
C PHE A 240 -24.91 -10.54 -9.23
N PRO A 241 -25.33 -9.52 -8.47
CA PRO A 241 -25.80 -8.21 -8.93
C PRO A 241 -24.68 -7.21 -9.26
N LEU A 242 -24.98 -6.31 -10.19
CA LEU A 242 -24.01 -5.33 -10.71
C LEU A 242 -23.95 -4.08 -9.83
N TYR A 243 -22.77 -3.81 -9.28
CA TYR A 243 -22.48 -2.69 -8.38
C TYR A 243 -21.15 -2.01 -8.76
N PRO A 244 -21.06 -1.35 -9.92
CA PRO A 244 -19.85 -0.60 -10.28
C PRO A 244 -19.58 0.54 -9.29
N GLY A 245 -18.29 0.83 -9.10
CA GLY A 245 -17.80 1.96 -8.34
C GLY A 245 -18.34 3.28 -8.85
N GLU A 246 -18.35 4.29 -7.97
CA GLU A 246 -18.94 5.60 -8.29
C GLU A 246 -18.26 6.30 -9.48
N ALA A 247 -16.95 6.14 -9.63
CA ALA A 247 -16.19 6.71 -10.74
C ALA A 247 -16.56 6.11 -12.11
N PHE A 248 -17.11 4.89 -12.14
CA PHE A 248 -17.41 4.15 -13.37
C PHE A 248 -18.91 4.08 -13.67
N HIS A 249 -19.77 4.41 -12.70
CA HIS A 249 -21.21 4.32 -12.84
C HIS A 249 -21.76 5.22 -13.97
N ASN A 250 -22.52 4.62 -14.89
CA ASN A 250 -23.08 5.20 -16.11
C ASN A 250 -22.04 5.81 -17.06
N GLN A 251 -20.84 5.23 -17.17
CA GLN A 251 -19.78 5.70 -18.08
C GLN A 251 -19.64 4.83 -19.34
N SER A 252 -20.04 3.57 -19.27
CA SER A 252 -19.91 2.59 -20.33
C SER A 252 -21.12 2.54 -21.26
N SER A 253 -20.88 2.12 -22.50
CA SER A 253 -21.95 1.91 -23.49
C SER A 253 -22.75 0.63 -23.27
N ASN A 254 -22.25 -0.29 -22.44
CA ASN A 254 -22.91 -1.56 -22.08
C ASN A 254 -23.59 -1.51 -20.69
N GLY A 255 -23.99 -0.31 -20.24
CA GLY A 255 -24.67 -0.08 -18.96
C GLY A 255 -23.85 -0.55 -17.75
N LEU A 256 -24.53 -0.95 -16.66
CA LEU A 256 -23.88 -1.36 -15.41
C LEU A 256 -22.89 -2.52 -15.57
N PHE A 257 -23.08 -3.39 -16.56
CA PHE A 257 -22.15 -4.49 -16.83
C PHE A 257 -20.84 -3.93 -17.40
N GLY A 258 -20.95 -3.08 -18.42
CA GLY A 258 -19.80 -2.41 -19.03
C GLY A 258 -19.06 -1.51 -18.05
N ASP A 259 -19.79 -0.77 -17.20
CA ASP A 259 -19.19 0.06 -16.15
C ASP A 259 -18.27 -0.78 -15.25
N TRP A 260 -18.70 -1.99 -14.91
CA TRP A 260 -17.93 -2.86 -14.03
C TRP A 260 -16.77 -3.57 -14.76
N VAL A 261 -16.92 -3.86 -16.06
CA VAL A 261 -15.82 -4.32 -16.93
C VAL A 261 -14.74 -3.24 -17.03
N GLU A 262 -15.12 -1.97 -17.23
CA GLU A 262 -14.19 -0.83 -17.30
C GLU A 262 -13.48 -0.60 -15.95
N GLU A 263 -14.16 -0.81 -14.81
CA GLU A 263 -13.54 -0.77 -13.48
C GLU A 263 -12.55 -1.92 -13.26
N VAL A 264 -12.85 -3.13 -13.74
CA VAL A 264 -11.91 -4.26 -13.72
C VAL A 264 -10.69 -3.98 -14.59
N ASP A 265 -10.87 -3.39 -15.77
CA ASP A 265 -9.75 -2.97 -16.62
C ASP A 265 -8.84 -1.94 -15.91
N TRP A 266 -9.44 -0.97 -15.21
CA TRP A 266 -8.68 -0.05 -14.36
C TRP A 266 -7.88 -0.79 -13.27
N SER A 267 -8.50 -1.76 -12.58
CA SER A 267 -7.82 -2.60 -11.57
C SER A 267 -6.59 -3.31 -12.17
N VAL A 268 -6.73 -3.92 -13.35
CA VAL A 268 -5.62 -4.54 -14.08
C VAL A 268 -4.52 -3.52 -14.37
N GLY A 269 -4.89 -2.33 -14.83
CA GLY A 269 -3.95 -1.22 -15.05
C GLY A 269 -3.16 -0.84 -13.80
N GLN A 270 -3.81 -0.78 -12.62
CA GLN A 270 -3.13 -0.48 -11.36
C GLN A 270 -2.11 -1.57 -11.00
N VAL A 271 -2.50 -2.84 -11.08
CA VAL A 271 -1.61 -3.97 -10.77
C VAL A 271 -0.38 -3.97 -11.69
N LEU A 272 -0.58 -3.86 -13.01
CA LEU A 272 0.52 -3.86 -13.98
C LEU A 272 1.42 -2.63 -13.82
N GLN A 273 0.85 -1.46 -13.49
CA GLN A 273 1.64 -0.26 -13.26
C GLN A 273 2.48 -0.38 -11.98
N THR A 274 1.91 -0.88 -10.88
CA THR A 274 2.66 -1.17 -9.65
C THR A 274 3.85 -2.09 -9.89
N LEU A 275 3.68 -3.14 -10.71
CA LEU A 275 4.81 -4.02 -11.07
C LEU A 275 5.91 -3.25 -11.79
N ARG A 276 5.58 -2.37 -12.73
CA ARG A 276 6.57 -1.54 -13.44
C ARG A 276 7.25 -0.54 -12.51
N ASP A 277 6.49 0.15 -11.67
CA ASP A 277 7.01 1.14 -10.72
C ASP A 277 7.98 0.53 -9.71
N LEU A 278 7.79 -0.74 -9.37
CA LEU A 278 8.67 -1.51 -8.48
C LEU A 278 9.78 -2.28 -9.21
N GLY A 279 9.85 -2.24 -10.55
CA GLY A 279 10.82 -3.01 -11.34
C GLY A 279 10.61 -4.53 -11.25
N LEU A 280 9.37 -4.98 -11.07
CA LEU A 280 8.98 -6.38 -10.92
C LEU A 280 8.40 -6.99 -12.20
N ASP A 281 8.12 -6.19 -13.23
CA ASP A 281 7.45 -6.59 -14.47
C ASP A 281 8.21 -7.68 -15.24
N GLU A 282 9.53 -7.54 -15.42
CA GLU A 282 10.36 -8.53 -16.11
C GLU A 282 10.56 -9.85 -15.34
N ARG A 283 10.05 -9.94 -14.11
CA ARG A 283 10.12 -11.15 -13.25
C ARG A 283 8.76 -11.61 -12.73
N THR A 284 7.66 -11.18 -13.34
CA THR A 284 6.30 -11.54 -12.89
C THR A 284 5.47 -12.10 -14.03
N LEU A 285 4.97 -13.33 -13.87
CA LEU A 285 3.96 -13.91 -14.75
C LEU A 285 2.57 -13.49 -14.28
N VAL A 286 1.86 -12.72 -15.11
CA VAL A 286 0.47 -12.34 -14.89
C VAL A 286 -0.44 -13.08 -15.87
N LEU A 287 -1.42 -13.83 -15.34
CA LEU A 287 -2.52 -14.42 -16.11
C LEU A 287 -3.82 -13.68 -15.81
N PHE A 288 -4.43 -13.07 -16.82
CA PHE A 288 -5.80 -12.56 -16.75
C PHE A 288 -6.75 -13.60 -17.35
N THR A 289 -7.83 -13.95 -16.66
CA THR A 289 -8.83 -14.91 -17.17
C THR A 289 -10.22 -14.73 -16.52
N SER A 290 -11.19 -15.58 -16.89
CA SER A 290 -12.48 -15.73 -16.20
C SER A 290 -12.71 -17.15 -15.69
N ASP A 291 -13.52 -17.30 -14.62
CA ASP A 291 -13.80 -18.61 -14.03
C ASP A 291 -14.84 -19.43 -14.81
N ASN A 292 -15.67 -18.79 -15.63
CA ASN A 292 -16.60 -19.45 -16.54
C ASN A 292 -17.06 -18.48 -17.63
N GLY A 293 -17.75 -18.99 -18.64
CA GLY A 293 -18.38 -18.13 -19.65
C GLY A 293 -19.40 -17.16 -19.05
N GLY A 294 -19.61 -16.03 -19.71
CA GLY A 294 -20.45 -14.95 -19.22
C GLY A 294 -21.93 -15.29 -19.21
N GLN A 295 -22.71 -14.48 -18.50
CA GLN A 295 -24.16 -14.64 -18.33
C GLN A 295 -24.94 -13.58 -19.16
N PRO A 296 -25.39 -13.89 -20.40
CA PRO A 296 -25.91 -12.87 -21.33
C PRO A 296 -27.16 -12.13 -20.84
N ARG A 297 -27.96 -12.75 -19.98
CA ARG A 297 -29.13 -12.08 -19.36
C ARG A 297 -28.75 -10.87 -18.49
N HIS A 298 -27.46 -10.72 -18.16
CA HIS A 298 -26.92 -9.64 -17.35
C HIS A 298 -25.94 -8.73 -18.12
N GLY A 299 -25.85 -8.86 -19.46
CA GLY A 299 -25.05 -7.97 -20.32
C GLY A 299 -23.75 -8.55 -20.86
N ALA A 300 -23.34 -9.75 -20.42
CA ALA A 300 -22.14 -10.41 -20.89
C ALA A 300 -22.25 -10.90 -22.35
N VAL A 301 -21.15 -10.86 -23.07
CA VAL A 301 -21.04 -11.26 -24.48
C VAL A 301 -20.10 -12.46 -24.60
N ASN A 302 -20.64 -13.60 -25.02
CA ASN A 302 -19.85 -14.81 -25.31
C ASN A 302 -19.55 -14.99 -26.80
N ALA A 303 -20.13 -14.15 -27.67
CA ALA A 303 -19.94 -14.25 -29.11
C ALA A 303 -18.42 -14.19 -29.46
N PRO A 304 -17.97 -14.96 -30.46
CA PRO A 304 -18.75 -15.79 -31.38
C PRO A 304 -19.17 -17.17 -30.83
N LEU A 305 -18.86 -17.47 -29.57
CA LEU A 305 -19.12 -18.77 -28.97
C LEU A 305 -20.61 -18.94 -28.62
N ARG A 306 -21.10 -20.18 -28.75
CA ARG A 306 -22.48 -20.52 -28.39
C ARG A 306 -22.63 -20.73 -26.90
N GLY A 307 -23.77 -20.32 -26.35
CA GLY A 307 -24.12 -20.56 -24.94
C GLY A 307 -23.54 -19.51 -23.97
N GLY A 308 -23.42 -19.92 -22.71
CA GLY A 308 -23.04 -19.05 -21.59
C GLY A 308 -22.95 -19.82 -20.30
N LYS A 309 -22.78 -19.10 -19.18
CA LYS A 309 -22.69 -19.66 -17.82
C LYS A 309 -23.64 -20.83 -17.60
N GLY A 310 -23.10 -21.93 -17.10
CA GLY A 310 -23.84 -23.13 -16.73
C GLY A 310 -24.13 -24.11 -17.87
N SER A 311 -23.63 -23.84 -19.09
CA SER A 311 -23.71 -24.75 -20.24
C SER A 311 -22.34 -25.31 -20.62
N THR A 312 -22.32 -26.45 -21.30
CA THR A 312 -21.10 -27.09 -21.85
C THR A 312 -20.84 -26.75 -23.31
N PHE A 313 -21.61 -25.82 -23.88
CA PHE A 313 -21.24 -25.13 -25.12
C PHE A 313 -19.97 -24.29 -24.91
N GLU A 314 -19.26 -23.95 -25.98
CA GLU A 314 -17.98 -23.24 -25.90
C GLU A 314 -18.10 -21.94 -25.09
N GLY A 315 -19.17 -21.17 -25.28
CA GLY A 315 -19.39 -19.91 -24.58
C GLY A 315 -19.71 -20.07 -23.09
N GLY A 316 -19.85 -21.28 -22.57
CA GLY A 316 -19.98 -21.55 -21.14
C GLY A 316 -18.68 -21.92 -20.43
N VAL A 317 -17.66 -22.40 -21.18
CA VAL A 317 -16.43 -22.97 -20.60
C VAL A 317 -15.14 -22.42 -21.18
N ARG A 318 -15.14 -21.90 -22.41
CA ARG A 318 -13.99 -21.26 -23.05
C ARG A 318 -14.01 -19.78 -22.69
N VAL A 319 -12.94 -19.31 -22.06
CA VAL A 319 -12.87 -18.00 -21.39
C VAL A 319 -11.75 -17.15 -22.01
N PRO A 320 -11.86 -15.80 -21.97
CA PRO A 320 -10.80 -14.95 -22.48
C PRO A 320 -9.58 -15.03 -21.55
N THR A 321 -8.38 -15.20 -22.09
CA THR A 321 -7.16 -15.41 -21.30
C THR A 321 -5.93 -14.75 -21.90
N ILE A 322 -5.29 -13.86 -21.15
CA ILE A 322 -4.07 -13.16 -21.57
C ILE A 322 -2.94 -13.53 -20.61
N ALA A 323 -1.79 -13.93 -21.15
CA ALA A 323 -0.57 -14.16 -20.40
C ALA A 323 0.43 -13.05 -20.69
N TRP A 324 0.98 -12.45 -19.64
CA TRP A 324 1.89 -11.32 -19.72
C TRP A 324 3.11 -11.58 -18.83
N TRP A 325 4.29 -11.48 -19.42
CA TRP A 325 5.59 -11.50 -18.75
C TRP A 325 6.63 -10.92 -19.71
N PRO A 326 6.86 -9.59 -19.67
CA PRO A 326 7.80 -8.90 -20.54
C PRO A 326 9.18 -9.57 -20.53
N GLY A 327 9.79 -9.63 -21.71
CA GLY A 327 11.09 -10.30 -21.92
C GLY A 327 11.05 -11.84 -21.97
N ASN A 328 9.95 -12.48 -21.55
CA ASN A 328 9.85 -13.95 -21.44
C ASN A 328 8.70 -14.56 -22.27
N ILE A 329 7.58 -13.85 -22.42
CA ILE A 329 6.47 -14.24 -23.30
C ILE A 329 6.54 -13.41 -24.60
N PRO A 330 6.39 -14.03 -25.79
CA PRO A 330 6.38 -13.28 -27.05
C PRO A 330 5.18 -12.32 -27.13
N ALA A 331 5.49 -11.02 -27.15
CA ALA A 331 4.51 -9.93 -27.25
C ALA A 331 3.74 -9.95 -28.58
N ASP A 332 2.52 -9.43 -28.54
CA ASP A 332 1.58 -9.33 -29.67
C ASP A 332 1.39 -10.65 -30.42
N THR A 333 1.19 -11.75 -29.67
CA THR A 333 0.94 -13.06 -30.27
C THR A 333 -0.31 -13.72 -29.72
N GLU A 334 -0.81 -14.73 -30.44
CA GLU A 334 -1.89 -15.59 -29.99
C GLU A 334 -1.54 -17.06 -30.19
N ILE A 335 -2.16 -17.92 -29.38
CA ILE A 335 -2.00 -19.37 -29.51
C ILE A 335 -3.34 -20.09 -29.26
N ALA A 336 -3.63 -21.08 -30.11
CA ALA A 336 -4.86 -21.86 -30.08
C ALA A 336 -4.66 -23.27 -29.47
N ALA A 337 -3.53 -23.52 -28.79
CA ALA A 337 -3.30 -24.74 -28.04
C ALA A 337 -4.36 -24.88 -26.94
N VAL A 338 -4.87 -26.10 -26.75
CA VAL A 338 -5.85 -26.37 -25.69
C VAL A 338 -5.12 -26.26 -24.34
N THR A 339 -5.58 -25.34 -23.50
CA THR A 339 -5.06 -25.13 -22.16
C THR A 339 -6.24 -24.96 -21.21
N SER A 340 -6.01 -25.05 -19.90
CA SER A 340 -7.10 -24.99 -18.92
C SER A 340 -6.67 -24.45 -17.57
N MET A 341 -7.66 -24.16 -16.72
CA MET A 341 -7.45 -23.86 -15.30
C MET A 341 -6.57 -24.91 -14.61
N MET A 342 -6.63 -26.18 -15.04
CA MET A 342 -5.87 -27.27 -14.44
C MET A 342 -4.35 -27.11 -14.63
N ASP A 343 -3.92 -26.37 -15.64
CA ASP A 343 -2.51 -26.23 -16.00
C ASP A 343 -1.76 -25.25 -15.10
N ILE A 344 -2.48 -24.44 -14.32
CA ILE A 344 -1.90 -23.42 -13.43
C ILE A 344 -1.02 -24.07 -12.35
N LEU A 345 -1.54 -25.07 -11.63
CA LEU A 345 -0.79 -25.77 -10.58
C LEU A 345 0.55 -26.35 -11.09
N PRO A 346 0.57 -27.22 -12.11
CA PRO A 346 1.82 -27.84 -12.56
C PRO A 346 2.80 -26.81 -13.16
N THR A 347 2.31 -25.82 -13.92
CA THR A 347 3.16 -24.79 -14.54
C THR A 347 3.83 -23.92 -13.48
N PHE A 348 3.06 -23.38 -12.53
CA PHE A 348 3.58 -22.47 -11.51
C PHE A 348 4.52 -23.20 -10.55
N THR A 349 4.15 -24.41 -10.14
CA THR A 349 5.00 -25.25 -9.27
C THR A 349 6.37 -25.50 -9.90
N LYS A 350 6.42 -25.81 -11.20
CA LYS A 350 7.70 -26.04 -11.89
C LYS A 350 8.52 -24.76 -12.07
N LEU A 351 7.87 -23.65 -12.44
CA LEU A 351 8.55 -22.34 -12.58
C LEU A 351 9.12 -21.85 -11.24
N ALA A 352 8.47 -22.18 -10.11
CA ALA A 352 8.97 -21.93 -8.77
C ALA A 352 10.14 -22.83 -8.34
N GLY A 353 10.48 -23.86 -9.13
CA GLY A 353 11.45 -24.89 -8.78
C GLY A 353 10.90 -25.98 -7.83
N GLY A 354 9.59 -26.05 -7.65
CA GLY A 354 8.89 -27.06 -6.87
C GLY A 354 8.66 -28.38 -7.61
N LYS A 355 7.96 -29.31 -6.95
CA LYS A 355 7.62 -30.64 -7.51
C LYS A 355 6.12 -30.84 -7.51
N VAL A 356 5.57 -31.20 -8.66
CA VAL A 356 4.16 -31.59 -8.79
C VAL A 356 3.94 -32.92 -8.06
N PRO A 357 2.86 -33.07 -7.26
CA PRO A 357 2.58 -34.32 -6.54
C PRO A 357 2.46 -35.53 -7.48
N THR A 358 3.04 -36.66 -7.06
CA THR A 358 2.97 -37.94 -7.80
C THR A 358 2.18 -39.02 -7.06
N ASP A 359 1.69 -38.72 -5.85
CA ASP A 359 0.86 -39.60 -5.02
C ASP A 359 -0.61 -39.59 -5.45
N ARG A 360 -0.99 -38.66 -6.33
CA ARG A 360 -2.35 -38.44 -6.83
C ARG A 360 -2.33 -38.03 -8.30
N THR A 361 -3.45 -38.24 -8.99
CA THR A 361 -3.64 -37.71 -10.34
C THR A 361 -3.81 -36.19 -10.29
N ILE A 362 -2.97 -35.50 -11.06
CA ILE A 362 -3.10 -34.11 -11.49
C ILE A 362 -3.44 -34.16 -12.97
N ASP A 363 -4.59 -33.59 -13.36
CA ASP A 363 -5.11 -33.68 -14.73
C ASP A 363 -4.49 -32.59 -15.65
N GLY A 364 -3.99 -31.51 -15.08
CA GLY A 364 -3.30 -30.45 -15.81
C GLY A 364 -1.85 -30.80 -16.16
N GLY A 365 -1.31 -30.07 -17.12
CA GLY A 365 0.09 -30.17 -17.54
C GLY A 365 0.84 -28.85 -17.48
N ASP A 366 2.15 -28.95 -17.63
CA ASP A 366 3.03 -27.78 -17.71
C ASP A 366 2.92 -27.11 -19.08
N ILE A 367 2.36 -25.91 -19.11
CA ILE A 367 2.14 -25.13 -20.33
C ILE A 367 3.18 -24.03 -20.52
N TRP A 368 4.25 -23.98 -19.72
CA TRP A 368 5.30 -22.97 -19.91
C TRP A 368 5.88 -22.95 -21.33
N PRO A 369 6.19 -24.08 -21.99
CA PRO A 369 6.67 -24.07 -23.37
C PRO A 369 5.70 -23.37 -24.35
N ILE A 370 4.38 -23.53 -24.13
CA ILE A 370 3.33 -22.87 -24.91
C ILE A 370 3.35 -21.36 -24.66
N LEU A 371 3.44 -20.95 -23.39
CA LEU A 371 3.48 -19.54 -23.00
C LEU A 371 4.74 -18.84 -23.55
N ALA A 372 5.90 -19.46 -23.40
CA ALA A 372 7.20 -18.97 -23.87
C ALA A 372 7.37 -19.02 -25.40
N GLY A 373 6.48 -19.72 -26.12
CA GLY A 373 6.53 -19.81 -27.59
C GLY A 373 7.61 -20.75 -28.13
N ALA A 374 7.88 -21.84 -27.43
CA ALA A 374 8.71 -22.91 -27.96
C ALA A 374 8.07 -23.49 -29.24
N ALA A 375 8.88 -23.70 -30.27
CA ALA A 375 8.41 -24.11 -31.60
C ALA A 375 7.76 -25.51 -31.63
N ASP A 376 8.11 -26.36 -30.67
CA ASP A 376 7.66 -27.74 -30.48
C ASP A 376 6.72 -27.88 -29.27
N ALA A 377 6.16 -26.78 -28.76
CA ALA A 377 5.24 -26.83 -27.64
C ALA A 377 3.94 -27.57 -28.00
N GLU A 378 3.65 -28.66 -27.29
CA GLU A 378 2.41 -29.42 -27.42
C GLU A 378 1.47 -29.13 -26.25
N SER A 379 0.16 -29.15 -26.52
CA SER A 379 -0.85 -29.10 -25.47
C SER A 379 -0.77 -30.37 -24.61
N PRO A 380 -0.87 -30.27 -23.28
CA PRO A 380 -0.99 -31.45 -22.43
C PRO A 380 -2.37 -32.14 -22.55
N HIS A 381 -3.30 -31.56 -23.32
CA HIS A 381 -4.68 -32.03 -23.48
C HIS A 381 -4.92 -32.54 -24.91
N GLU A 382 -4.71 -33.85 -25.14
CA GLU A 382 -5.17 -34.51 -26.37
C GLU A 382 -6.71 -34.55 -26.46
N GLU A 383 -7.35 -34.68 -25.30
CA GLU A 383 -8.79 -34.60 -25.13
C GLU A 383 -9.19 -33.70 -23.96
N PHE A 384 -10.40 -33.16 -24.05
CA PHE A 384 -11.00 -32.33 -23.00
C PHE A 384 -12.43 -32.78 -22.70
N TYR A 385 -12.75 -32.97 -21.42
CA TYR A 385 -14.02 -33.52 -20.95
C TYR A 385 -14.93 -32.44 -20.36
N TYR A 386 -16.11 -32.26 -20.95
CA TYR A 386 -17.04 -31.20 -20.57
C TYR A 386 -18.07 -31.73 -19.58
N TYR A 387 -17.79 -31.53 -18.29
CA TYR A 387 -18.71 -31.89 -17.21
C TYR A 387 -19.67 -30.75 -16.88
N ARG A 388 -20.94 -31.11 -16.68
CA ARG A 388 -21.95 -30.28 -16.04
C ARG A 388 -22.36 -30.90 -14.71
N GLY A 389 -21.82 -30.34 -13.62
CA GLY A 389 -21.91 -30.99 -12.31
C GLY A 389 -21.22 -32.36 -12.38
N LEU A 390 -21.98 -33.43 -12.12
CA LEU A 390 -21.45 -34.80 -12.13
C LEU A 390 -21.59 -35.51 -13.49
N LYS A 391 -22.22 -34.88 -14.49
CA LYS A 391 -22.53 -35.53 -15.76
C LYS A 391 -21.58 -35.09 -16.87
N LEU A 392 -21.01 -36.04 -17.60
CA LEU A 392 -20.25 -35.78 -18.83
C LEU A 392 -21.23 -35.47 -19.97
N GLU A 393 -21.22 -34.25 -20.50
CA GLU A 393 -22.13 -33.84 -21.58
C GLU A 393 -21.46 -33.85 -22.96
N ALA A 394 -20.17 -33.48 -23.03
CA ALA A 394 -19.42 -33.47 -24.28
C ALA A 394 -17.96 -33.86 -24.08
N VAL A 395 -17.29 -34.26 -25.17
CA VAL A 395 -15.85 -34.54 -25.22
C VAL A 395 -15.27 -33.88 -26.46
N ARG A 396 -14.13 -33.20 -26.30
CA ARG A 396 -13.31 -32.67 -27.40
C ARG A 396 -12.08 -33.54 -27.58
N SER A 397 -11.69 -33.80 -28.83
CA SER A 397 -10.40 -34.40 -29.21
C SER A 397 -9.92 -33.76 -30.51
N GLY A 398 -8.80 -33.04 -30.44
CA GLY A 398 -8.35 -32.13 -31.49
C GLY A 398 -9.41 -31.05 -31.81
N PRO A 399 -9.78 -30.83 -33.08
CA PRO A 399 -10.80 -29.83 -33.42
C PRO A 399 -12.23 -30.33 -33.20
N TRP A 400 -12.42 -31.61 -32.89
CA TRP A 400 -13.74 -32.24 -32.89
C TRP A 400 -14.34 -32.25 -31.50
N LYS A 401 -15.57 -31.73 -31.36
CA LYS A 401 -16.35 -31.75 -30.12
C LYS A 401 -17.66 -32.49 -30.34
N LEU A 402 -17.90 -33.54 -29.55
CA LEU A 402 -19.11 -34.36 -29.61
C LEU A 402 -19.96 -34.17 -28.35
N PHE A 403 -21.22 -33.80 -28.53
CA PHE A 403 -22.23 -33.87 -27.47
C PHE A 403 -22.78 -35.30 -27.36
N LEU A 404 -22.56 -35.94 -26.22
CA LEU A 404 -22.77 -37.39 -26.08
C LEU A 404 -24.24 -37.79 -26.18
N LYS A 405 -25.14 -36.96 -25.62
CA LYS A 405 -26.58 -37.21 -25.55
C LYS A 405 -27.29 -36.94 -26.89
N SER A 406 -27.03 -35.79 -27.51
CA SER A 406 -27.66 -35.45 -28.80
C SER A 406 -26.99 -36.15 -29.98
N GLY A 407 -25.71 -36.53 -29.82
CA GLY A 407 -24.91 -37.07 -30.91
C GLY A 407 -24.42 -36.01 -31.90
N GLU A 408 -24.58 -34.73 -31.58
CA GLU A 408 -24.12 -33.62 -32.42
C GLU A 408 -22.59 -33.49 -32.36
N LEU A 409 -21.96 -33.42 -33.54
CA LEU A 409 -20.51 -33.28 -33.70
C LEU A 409 -20.21 -31.96 -34.41
N TYR A 410 -19.26 -31.20 -33.87
CA TYR A 410 -18.79 -29.93 -34.42
C TYR A 410 -17.27 -29.95 -34.62
N ASN A 411 -16.80 -29.26 -35.66
CA ASN A 411 -15.38 -28.97 -35.87
C ASN A 411 -15.11 -27.51 -35.47
N LEU A 412 -14.44 -27.31 -34.34
CA LEU A 412 -14.24 -26.00 -33.71
C LEU A 412 -13.26 -25.09 -34.46
N ASP A 413 -12.43 -25.62 -35.36
CA ASP A 413 -11.52 -24.80 -36.17
C ASP A 413 -12.30 -24.07 -37.27
N SER A 414 -13.29 -24.75 -37.88
CA SER A 414 -14.15 -24.17 -38.92
C SER A 414 -15.47 -23.61 -38.42
N ASP A 415 -15.95 -24.05 -37.25
CA ASP A 415 -17.25 -23.72 -36.67
C ASP A 415 -17.15 -23.59 -35.14
N ILE A 416 -16.44 -22.54 -34.69
CA ILE A 416 -16.27 -22.21 -33.27
C ILE A 416 -17.61 -21.90 -32.55
N GLY A 417 -18.65 -21.56 -33.32
CA GLY A 417 -19.99 -21.25 -32.83
C GLY A 417 -20.90 -22.48 -32.67
N GLU A 418 -20.41 -23.70 -32.92
CA GLU A 418 -21.19 -24.94 -32.76
C GLU A 418 -22.55 -24.87 -33.49
N SER A 419 -22.54 -24.39 -34.73
CA SER A 419 -23.72 -24.05 -35.53
C SER A 419 -24.11 -25.12 -36.55
N GLN A 420 -23.14 -25.93 -37.00
CA GLN A 420 -23.34 -26.96 -38.03
C GLN A 420 -22.98 -28.35 -37.50
N ASN A 421 -24.00 -29.16 -37.23
CA ASN A 421 -23.80 -30.57 -36.86
C ASN A 421 -23.34 -31.38 -38.08
N VAL A 422 -22.16 -31.99 -37.98
CA VAL A 422 -21.54 -32.80 -39.05
C VAL A 422 -21.40 -34.28 -38.68
N ALA A 423 -22.11 -34.75 -37.65
CA ALA A 423 -21.99 -36.13 -37.15
C ALA A 423 -22.29 -37.21 -38.20
N GLU A 424 -23.29 -37.00 -39.06
CA GLU A 424 -23.66 -37.96 -40.12
C GLU A 424 -22.56 -38.12 -41.17
N ALA A 425 -21.80 -37.06 -41.43
CA ALA A 425 -20.70 -37.07 -42.39
C ALA A 425 -19.41 -37.68 -41.83
N HIS A 426 -19.30 -37.80 -40.49
CA HIS A 426 -18.08 -38.22 -39.79
C HIS A 426 -18.34 -39.30 -38.71
N PRO A 427 -19.01 -40.43 -39.04
CA PRO A 427 -19.36 -41.47 -38.07
C PRO A 427 -18.14 -42.10 -37.38
N GLU A 428 -16.99 -42.15 -38.05
CA GLU A 428 -15.72 -42.63 -37.52
C GLU A 428 -15.18 -41.76 -36.39
N ILE A 429 -15.32 -40.43 -36.50
CA ILE A 429 -14.92 -39.48 -35.46
C ILE A 429 -15.86 -39.59 -34.26
N VAL A 430 -17.17 -39.71 -34.50
CA VAL A 430 -18.16 -39.94 -33.43
C VAL A 430 -17.81 -41.21 -32.65
N ALA A 431 -17.53 -42.32 -33.34
CA ALA A 431 -17.16 -43.58 -32.71
C ALA A 431 -15.86 -43.45 -31.88
N ARG A 432 -14.84 -42.76 -32.42
CA ARG A 432 -13.59 -42.49 -31.70
C ARG A 432 -13.83 -41.70 -30.41
N ILE A 433 -14.58 -40.61 -30.47
CA ILE A 433 -14.83 -39.77 -29.29
C ILE A 433 -15.72 -40.49 -28.26
N ARG A 434 -16.70 -41.29 -28.69
CA ARG A 434 -17.47 -42.14 -27.76
C ARG A 434 -16.61 -43.18 -27.04
N LYS A 435 -15.55 -43.67 -27.69
CA LYS A 435 -14.56 -44.54 -27.04
C LYS A 435 -13.79 -43.80 -25.93
N LEU A 436 -13.38 -42.55 -26.17
CA LEU A 436 -12.76 -41.70 -25.14
C LEU A 436 -13.72 -41.46 -23.96
N ALA A 437 -14.99 -41.16 -24.26
CA ALA A 437 -16.03 -41.00 -23.23
C ALA A 437 -16.26 -42.29 -22.42
N SER A 438 -16.14 -43.46 -23.05
CA SER A 438 -16.26 -44.75 -22.35
C SER A 438 -15.03 -45.04 -21.48
N ALA A 439 -13.84 -44.60 -21.90
CA ALA A 439 -12.61 -44.79 -21.14
C ALA A 439 -12.63 -43.98 -19.83
N ILE A 440 -13.04 -42.71 -19.89
CA ILE A 440 -13.08 -41.84 -18.70
C ILE A 440 -14.14 -42.25 -17.67
N ASP A 441 -15.13 -43.06 -18.07
CA ASP A 441 -16.16 -43.60 -17.15
C ASP A 441 -15.54 -44.42 -16.01
N SER A 442 -14.44 -45.12 -16.29
CA SER A 442 -13.73 -45.92 -15.29
C SER A 442 -12.88 -45.11 -14.31
N ASP A 443 -12.72 -43.81 -14.54
CA ASP A 443 -11.92 -42.90 -13.71
C ASP A 443 -12.83 -41.85 -13.04
N LEU A 444 -13.31 -40.87 -13.81
CA LEU A 444 -14.17 -39.79 -13.29
C LEU A 444 -15.67 -40.16 -13.29
N GLY A 445 -16.08 -41.18 -14.06
CA GLY A 445 -17.48 -41.56 -14.25
C GLY A 445 -18.24 -40.59 -15.18
N THR A 446 -19.23 -41.07 -15.91
CA THR A 446 -20.01 -40.25 -16.87
C THR A 446 -21.32 -39.71 -16.31
N GLU A 447 -21.99 -40.45 -15.41
CA GLU A 447 -23.29 -40.06 -14.83
C GLU A 447 -23.24 -39.90 -13.30
N ALA A 448 -22.24 -40.50 -12.65
CA ALA A 448 -22.03 -40.47 -11.21
C ALA A 448 -20.54 -40.27 -10.88
N ILE A 449 -20.21 -40.09 -9.61
CA ILE A 449 -18.82 -39.97 -9.12
C ILE A 449 -18.08 -41.28 -9.39
N GLY A 450 -17.01 -41.22 -10.19
CA GLY A 450 -16.15 -42.38 -10.50
C GLY A 450 -15.10 -42.66 -9.42
N PRO A 451 -14.40 -43.80 -9.50
CA PRO A 451 -13.46 -44.24 -8.48
C PRO A 451 -12.18 -43.38 -8.38
N GLY A 452 -11.84 -42.61 -9.42
CA GLY A 452 -10.71 -41.68 -9.39
C GLY A 452 -11.04 -40.30 -8.82
N CYS A 453 -12.31 -40.05 -8.49
CA CYS A 453 -12.72 -38.87 -7.73
C CYS A 453 -12.39 -39.04 -6.24
N ARG A 454 -11.95 -37.96 -5.61
CA ARG A 454 -11.57 -37.92 -4.20
C ARG A 454 -12.73 -37.45 -3.32
N ALA A 455 -12.61 -37.71 -2.03
CA ALA A 455 -13.64 -37.37 -1.06
C ALA A 455 -13.82 -35.85 -0.93
N LEU A 456 -15.07 -35.40 -0.75
CA LEU A 456 -15.35 -34.01 -0.37
C LEU A 456 -14.96 -33.76 1.09
N GLY A 457 -14.43 -32.57 1.38
CA GLY A 457 -14.33 -32.09 2.75
C GLY A 457 -15.72 -32.01 3.38
N ARG A 458 -15.87 -32.46 4.63
CA ARG A 458 -17.14 -32.40 5.36
C ARG A 458 -16.95 -31.96 6.81
N VAL A 459 -17.84 -31.09 7.27
CA VAL A 459 -17.97 -30.76 8.70
C VAL A 459 -19.28 -31.31 9.26
N ASN A 460 -19.27 -31.69 10.54
CA ASN A 460 -20.45 -32.25 11.21
C ASN A 460 -21.52 -31.19 11.50
N LYS A 461 -21.11 -29.93 11.71
CA LYS A 461 -21.99 -28.82 12.07
C LYS A 461 -21.57 -27.56 11.32
N ALA A 462 -22.20 -27.33 10.16
CA ALA A 462 -22.02 -26.11 9.39
C ALA A 462 -22.74 -24.95 10.06
N GLU A 463 -22.06 -23.80 10.17
CA GLU A 463 -22.62 -22.57 10.71
C GLU A 463 -22.25 -21.38 9.82
N PRO A 464 -23.14 -20.40 9.65
CA PRO A 464 -22.82 -19.19 8.91
C PRO A 464 -21.83 -18.32 9.71
N LEU A 465 -20.93 -17.65 9.00
CA LEU A 465 -19.97 -16.71 9.59
C LEU A 465 -20.65 -15.47 10.20
N ILE A 466 -21.76 -15.04 9.61
CA ILE A 466 -22.69 -14.08 10.21
C ILE A 466 -24.05 -14.75 10.30
N SER A 467 -24.57 -14.91 11.51
CA SER A 467 -25.89 -15.46 11.71
C SER A 467 -26.99 -14.51 11.21
N ARG A 468 -28.20 -15.02 11.03
CA ARG A 468 -29.32 -14.26 10.43
C ARG A 468 -29.74 -13.03 11.22
N ASN A 469 -29.47 -12.99 12.52
CA ASN A 469 -29.75 -11.81 13.36
C ASN A 469 -28.60 -10.79 13.35
N GLY A 470 -27.57 -11.00 12.52
CA GLY A 470 -26.40 -10.13 12.39
C GLY A 470 -25.25 -10.44 13.35
N LYS A 471 -25.37 -11.45 14.22
CA LYS A 471 -24.27 -11.83 15.13
C LYS A 471 -23.19 -12.60 14.38
N VAL A 472 -21.94 -12.13 14.46
CA VAL A 472 -20.75 -12.82 13.95
C VAL A 472 -20.52 -14.12 14.74
N ARG A 473 -20.08 -15.18 14.04
CA ARG A 473 -19.74 -16.48 14.63
C ARG A 473 -18.63 -16.32 15.67
N GLU A 474 -18.72 -17.06 16.76
CA GLU A 474 -17.67 -17.06 17.78
C GLU A 474 -16.33 -17.53 17.17
N GLY A 475 -15.23 -16.87 17.54
CA GLY A 475 -13.91 -17.07 16.94
C GLY A 475 -13.65 -16.29 15.64
N PHE A 476 -14.69 -15.70 15.03
CA PHE A 476 -14.60 -14.91 13.80
C PHE A 476 -14.82 -13.42 14.00
N SER A 477 -15.19 -13.00 15.21
CA SER A 477 -15.26 -11.58 15.55
C SER A 477 -13.85 -10.98 15.63
N PRO A 478 -13.70 -9.67 15.37
CA PRO A 478 -12.51 -8.91 15.74
C PRO A 478 -12.19 -9.15 17.23
N SER A 479 -11.21 -10.00 17.53
CA SER A 479 -10.99 -10.50 18.90
C SER A 479 -9.78 -9.87 19.60
N SER A 480 -8.89 -9.21 18.87
CA SER A 480 -7.71 -8.57 19.46
C SER A 480 -7.45 -7.20 18.83
N PRO A 481 -7.05 -6.20 19.63
CA PRO A 481 -6.67 -4.90 19.12
C PRO A 481 -5.45 -5.02 18.19
N GLN A 482 -5.36 -4.16 17.18
CA GLN A 482 -4.20 -4.09 16.28
C GLN A 482 -3.56 -2.71 16.30
N ALA A 483 -2.28 -2.63 15.97
CA ALA A 483 -1.55 -1.36 15.85
C ALA A 483 -1.86 -0.68 14.49
N ALA A 484 -2.90 0.16 14.44
CA ALA A 484 -3.34 0.78 13.18
C ALA A 484 -2.29 1.72 12.56
N MET A 485 -1.51 2.41 13.40
CA MET A 485 -0.46 3.35 12.97
C MET A 485 0.95 2.75 13.09
N GLY A 486 1.08 1.44 13.28
CA GLY A 486 2.37 0.80 13.53
C GLY A 486 2.96 1.23 14.87
N ILE A 487 4.26 1.49 14.87
CA ILE A 487 5.06 1.91 16.03
C ILE A 487 5.85 3.15 15.65
N MET A 488 5.97 4.11 16.57
CA MET A 488 6.76 5.33 16.38
C MET A 488 7.76 5.49 17.53
N ILE A 489 9.01 5.80 17.18
CA ILE A 489 10.05 6.22 18.12
C ILE A 489 10.17 7.73 18.08
N GLY A 490 10.04 8.38 19.23
CA GLY A 490 10.05 9.84 19.38
C GLY A 490 11.09 10.33 20.37
N GLU A 491 11.49 11.59 20.25
CA GLU A 491 12.38 12.30 21.20
C GLU A 491 13.60 11.48 21.61
N LEU A 492 14.28 10.95 20.59
CA LEU A 492 15.49 10.18 20.80
C LEU A 492 16.57 11.09 21.40
N SER A 493 17.29 10.59 22.40
CA SER A 493 18.50 11.24 22.88
C SER A 493 19.66 10.25 22.83
N ALA A 494 20.80 10.61 23.41
CA ALA A 494 21.88 9.66 23.58
C ALA A 494 21.53 8.52 24.55
N THR A 495 20.57 8.73 25.45
CA THR A 495 20.29 7.80 26.56
C THR A 495 18.80 7.51 26.77
N THR A 496 17.91 8.09 25.97
CA THR A 496 16.46 7.95 26.11
C THR A 496 15.76 7.82 24.77
N ALA A 497 14.58 7.19 24.78
CA ALA A 497 13.66 7.15 23.64
C ALA A 497 12.22 7.06 24.12
N LEU A 498 11.28 7.72 23.44
CA LEU A 498 9.84 7.47 23.60
C LEU A 498 9.38 6.46 22.54
N ALA A 499 8.59 5.47 22.96
CA ALA A 499 7.96 4.52 22.05
C ALA A 499 6.45 4.62 22.15
N GLN A 500 5.76 4.62 21.01
CA GLN A 500 4.33 4.80 20.90
C GLN A 500 3.68 3.79 19.95
N VAL A 501 2.54 3.21 20.36
CA VAL A 501 1.66 2.39 19.54
C VAL A 501 0.21 2.79 19.78
N ARG A 502 -0.56 3.01 18.71
CA ARG A 502 -2.01 3.26 18.79
C ARG A 502 -2.81 2.01 18.46
N LEU A 503 -3.69 1.59 19.37
CA LEU A 503 -4.54 0.43 19.18
C LEU A 503 -5.86 0.77 18.48
N ASN A 504 -6.26 -0.12 17.57
CA ASN A 504 -7.51 -0.04 16.84
C ASN A 504 -8.24 -1.39 16.90
N LYS A 505 -9.55 -1.39 16.69
CA LYS A 505 -10.28 -2.63 16.46
C LYS A 505 -9.74 -3.31 15.21
N ASN A 506 -9.82 -4.62 15.14
CA ASN A 506 -9.55 -5.39 13.92
C ASN A 506 -10.71 -5.25 12.90
N ASP A 507 -11.40 -4.11 12.90
CA ASP A 507 -12.36 -3.69 11.88
C ASP A 507 -11.59 -2.93 10.78
N PRO A 508 -12.08 -2.94 9.53
CA PRO A 508 -11.46 -2.18 8.46
C PRO A 508 -11.48 -0.70 8.82
N ILE A 509 -10.45 0.02 8.42
CA ILE A 509 -10.40 1.48 8.51
C ILE A 509 -11.59 2.01 7.70
N VAL A 510 -12.49 2.75 8.36
CA VAL A 510 -13.68 3.34 7.72
C VAL A 510 -13.43 4.83 7.56
N ASP A 511 -13.63 5.36 6.35
CA ASP A 511 -13.47 6.79 6.04
C ASP A 511 -12.11 7.39 6.47
N SER A 512 -11.04 6.59 6.35
CA SER A 512 -9.67 6.91 6.81
C SER A 512 -9.56 7.22 8.31
N ASP A 513 -10.52 6.76 9.12
CA ASP A 513 -10.54 6.89 10.57
C ASP A 513 -10.24 5.56 11.25
N ALA A 514 -9.56 5.62 12.39
CA ALA A 514 -9.22 4.47 13.20
C ALA A 514 -10.10 4.44 14.46
N SER A 515 -11.11 3.57 14.46
CA SER A 515 -12.15 3.44 15.50
C SER A 515 -11.66 3.30 16.95
N GLY A 516 -10.43 2.83 17.15
CA GLY A 516 -9.79 2.71 18.46
C GLY A 516 -10.24 1.46 19.24
N ALA A 517 -9.31 0.84 19.97
CA ALA A 517 -9.61 -0.28 20.85
C ALA A 517 -8.80 -0.21 22.15
N ALA A 518 -9.49 -0.38 23.28
CA ALA A 518 -8.80 -0.50 24.56
C ALA A 518 -8.00 -1.80 24.61
N GLY A 519 -6.84 -1.77 25.24
CA GLY A 519 -5.97 -2.93 25.36
C GLY A 519 -4.66 -2.61 26.07
N VAL A 520 -3.70 -3.51 25.93
CA VAL A 520 -2.34 -3.38 26.44
C VAL A 520 -1.33 -3.63 25.34
N VAL A 521 -0.21 -2.92 25.42
CA VAL A 521 0.96 -3.12 24.56
C VAL A 521 2.16 -3.40 25.46
N ARG A 522 2.76 -4.58 25.29
CA ARG A 522 4.06 -4.91 25.89
C ARG A 522 5.15 -4.53 24.89
N PHE A 523 6.12 -3.78 25.38
CA PHE A 523 7.28 -3.30 24.66
C PHE A 523 8.51 -4.04 25.18
N VAL A 524 9.21 -4.74 24.30
CA VAL A 524 10.38 -5.57 24.62
C VAL A 524 11.57 -5.09 23.80
N LEU A 525 12.54 -4.47 24.47
CA LEU A 525 13.70 -3.82 23.87
C LEU A 525 14.90 -4.77 23.91
N TYR A 526 15.62 -4.88 22.80
CA TYR A 526 16.84 -5.68 22.62
C TYR A 526 17.97 -4.77 22.09
N ALA A 527 19.22 -5.02 22.47
CA ALA A 527 20.37 -4.27 21.94
C ALA A 527 20.73 -4.70 20.51
N THR A 528 20.47 -5.95 20.12
CA THR A 528 20.56 -6.42 18.73
C THR A 528 19.48 -7.47 18.46
N GLU A 529 19.20 -7.77 17.18
CA GLU A 529 18.16 -8.74 16.81
C GLU A 529 18.47 -10.18 17.27
N ASP A 530 19.77 -10.51 17.40
CA ASP A 530 20.28 -11.82 17.81
C ASP A 530 20.35 -12.01 19.35
N ASP A 531 20.05 -10.98 20.13
CA ASP A 531 20.14 -11.07 21.58
C ASP A 531 19.03 -11.95 22.16
N ALA A 532 19.44 -12.99 22.89
CA ALA A 532 18.52 -13.93 23.53
C ALA A 532 17.77 -13.33 24.73
N MET A 533 18.21 -12.18 25.27
CA MET A 533 17.64 -11.55 26.47
C MET A 533 17.36 -10.06 26.24
N PRO A 534 16.18 -9.56 26.63
CA PRO A 534 15.84 -8.16 26.46
C PRO A 534 16.60 -7.26 27.45
N VAL A 535 16.96 -6.06 27.01
CA VAL A 535 17.53 -5.01 27.88
C VAL A 535 16.46 -4.33 28.74
N ALA A 536 15.21 -4.30 28.26
CA ALA A 536 14.07 -3.78 29.01
C ALA A 536 12.76 -4.40 28.51
N GLU A 537 11.82 -4.62 29.43
CA GLU A 537 10.46 -5.04 29.14
C GLU A 537 9.49 -4.18 29.95
N LYS A 538 8.53 -3.54 29.28
CA LYS A 538 7.54 -2.65 29.92
C LYS A 538 6.18 -2.80 29.23
N THR A 539 5.09 -2.64 29.97
CA THR A 539 3.71 -2.70 29.44
C THR A 539 3.02 -1.36 29.64
N ALA A 540 2.29 -0.88 28.63
CA ALA A 540 1.43 0.30 28.71
C ALA A 540 0.01 -0.03 28.27
N LYS A 541 -0.97 0.66 28.87
CA LYS A 541 -2.38 0.58 28.47
C LYS A 541 -2.66 1.49 27.29
N ALA A 542 -3.63 1.12 26.46
CA ALA A 542 -4.23 1.98 25.45
C ALA A 542 -5.70 2.21 25.83
N GLU A 543 -6.10 3.47 26.03
CA GLU A 543 -7.40 3.85 26.58
C GLU A 543 -8.04 4.98 25.78
N ALA A 544 -9.38 5.02 25.73
CA ALA A 544 -10.13 5.96 24.89
C ALA A 544 -9.86 7.44 25.20
N GLU A 545 -9.52 7.74 26.45
CA GLU A 545 -9.20 9.09 26.92
C GLU A 545 -7.99 9.68 26.20
N HIS A 546 -6.99 8.85 25.88
CA HIS A 546 -5.78 9.21 25.14
C HIS A 546 -5.74 8.56 23.75
N ASP A 547 -6.90 8.52 23.09
CA ASP A 547 -7.04 8.00 21.73
C ASP A 547 -6.46 6.58 21.51
N PHE A 548 -6.51 5.74 22.54
CA PHE A 548 -5.99 4.38 22.51
C PHE A 548 -4.49 4.30 22.21
N ILE A 549 -3.74 5.32 22.59
CA ILE A 549 -2.29 5.39 22.45
C ILE A 549 -1.62 4.82 23.71
N ALA A 550 -0.82 3.77 23.51
CA ALA A 550 0.12 3.25 24.50
C ALA A 550 1.50 3.87 24.24
N ARG A 551 2.03 4.62 25.22
CA ARG A 551 3.34 5.29 25.11
C ARG A 551 4.19 5.05 26.36
N LEU A 552 5.49 4.81 26.18
CA LEU A 552 6.46 4.62 27.25
C LEU A 552 7.81 5.27 26.95
N ALA A 553 8.54 5.63 28.00
CA ALA A 553 9.93 6.05 27.92
C ALA A 553 10.88 4.89 28.22
N PHE A 554 11.96 4.81 27.46
CA PHE A 554 13.15 4.02 27.73
C PHE A 554 14.27 4.98 28.14
N GLU A 555 14.99 4.63 29.20
CA GLU A 555 16.04 5.44 29.81
C GLU A 555 17.26 4.56 30.09
N GLY A 556 18.43 5.18 30.23
CA GLY A 556 19.69 4.46 30.45
C GLY A 556 20.14 3.67 29.22
N LEU A 557 19.76 4.12 28.02
CA LEU A 557 20.27 3.57 26.78
C LEU A 557 21.73 4.01 26.56
N GLU A 558 22.47 3.21 25.81
CA GLU A 558 23.85 3.51 25.46
C GLU A 558 23.91 4.44 24.23
N PRO A 559 24.74 5.50 24.25
CA PRO A 559 24.88 6.40 23.10
C PRO A 559 25.34 5.71 21.82
N GLY A 560 24.80 6.12 20.68
CA GLY A 560 25.17 5.61 19.35
C GLY A 560 25.01 4.11 19.16
N THR A 561 24.06 3.49 19.87
CA THR A 561 23.78 2.06 19.91
C THR A 561 22.44 1.78 19.23
N THR A 562 22.41 0.79 18.35
CA THR A 562 21.19 0.31 17.70
C THR A 562 20.39 -0.54 18.67
N TYR A 563 19.06 -0.47 18.61
CA TYR A 563 18.15 -1.27 19.40
C TYR A 563 17.00 -1.76 18.53
N VAL A 564 16.48 -2.94 18.85
CA VAL A 564 15.27 -3.51 18.27
C VAL A 564 14.18 -3.55 19.34
N LEU A 565 13.06 -2.86 19.08
CA LEU A 565 11.91 -2.80 19.97
C LEU A 565 10.76 -3.62 19.39
N LYS A 566 10.56 -4.82 19.91
CA LYS A 566 9.44 -5.70 19.54
C LYS A 566 8.24 -5.40 20.43
N THR A 567 7.03 -5.43 19.86
CA THR A 567 5.81 -5.26 20.65
C THR A 567 4.93 -6.50 20.63
N GLN A 568 4.15 -6.66 21.70
CA GLN A 568 3.04 -7.58 21.77
C GLN A 568 1.78 -6.79 22.12
N VAL A 569 0.68 -7.07 21.42
CA VAL A 569 -0.60 -6.37 21.58
C VAL A 569 -1.63 -7.37 22.11
N GLY A 570 -2.44 -6.94 23.07
CA GLY A 570 -3.48 -7.78 23.66
C GLY A 570 -4.65 -6.96 24.16
N GLN A 571 -5.79 -7.62 24.37
CA GLN A 571 -6.90 -7.01 25.08
C GLN A 571 -6.56 -6.81 26.57
N ASP A 572 -5.77 -7.74 27.11
CA ASP A 572 -5.22 -7.74 28.46
C ASP A 572 -3.85 -8.44 28.45
N GLU A 573 -3.18 -8.48 29.62
CA GLU A 573 -1.84 -9.04 29.74
C GLU A 573 -1.75 -10.57 29.55
N ASN A 574 -2.88 -11.25 29.42
CA ASN A 574 -2.95 -12.70 29.23
C ASN A 574 -3.21 -13.09 27.75
N SER A 575 -3.45 -12.12 26.88
CA SER A 575 -3.96 -12.32 25.51
C SER A 575 -3.10 -11.62 24.45
N PHE A 576 -1.79 -11.79 24.55
CA PHE A 576 -0.84 -11.17 23.61
C PHE A 576 -0.72 -11.91 22.28
N HIS A 577 -0.67 -11.14 21.20
CA HIS A 577 -0.16 -11.55 19.88
C HIS A 577 0.95 -10.59 19.42
N PRO A 578 1.77 -10.97 18.43
CA PRO A 578 2.80 -10.09 17.89
C PRO A 578 2.21 -8.75 17.40
N GLY A 579 2.91 -7.66 17.73
CA GLY A 579 2.66 -6.31 17.24
C GLY A 579 3.78 -5.81 16.32
N PRO A 580 3.77 -4.52 15.95
CA PRO A 580 4.84 -3.93 15.14
C PRO A 580 6.20 -3.94 15.86
N THR A 581 7.27 -3.94 15.08
CA THR A 581 8.65 -3.85 15.57
C THR A 581 9.28 -2.56 15.06
N ALA A 582 10.09 -1.90 15.90
CA ALA A 582 10.91 -0.78 15.50
C ALA A 582 12.40 -1.11 15.62
N GLU A 583 13.22 -0.54 14.74
CA GLU A 583 14.68 -0.49 14.86
C GLU A 583 15.10 0.98 14.93
N PHE A 584 15.96 1.34 15.88
CA PHE A 584 16.46 2.71 16.00
C PHE A 584 17.88 2.73 16.58
N THR A 585 18.64 3.78 16.28
CA THR A 585 19.97 4.02 16.85
C THR A 585 19.95 5.30 17.67
N THR A 586 20.28 5.22 18.96
CA THR A 586 20.37 6.39 19.85
C THR A 586 21.33 7.43 19.31
N LEU A 587 21.14 8.70 19.69
CA LEU A 587 22.06 9.74 19.26
C LEU A 587 23.48 9.44 19.76
N PRO A 588 24.53 9.72 18.97
CA PRO A 588 25.90 9.43 19.40
C PRO A 588 26.35 10.21 20.65
N GLY A 589 25.77 11.38 20.91
CA GLY A 589 26.01 12.15 22.14
C GLY A 589 27.25 13.05 22.10
N ARG A 590 27.39 13.88 23.14
CA ARG A 590 28.32 15.03 23.19
C ARG A 590 29.77 14.74 22.83
N ASP A 591 30.29 13.55 23.13
CA ASP A 591 31.71 13.25 22.96
C ASP A 591 32.02 12.44 21.69
N SER A 592 31.00 12.15 20.87
CA SER A 592 31.13 11.30 19.69
C SER A 592 31.52 12.07 18.42
N ASP A 593 32.39 11.46 17.62
CA ASP A 593 32.81 11.88 16.28
C ASP A 593 32.10 11.10 15.15
N LYS A 594 31.04 10.36 15.46
CA LYS A 594 30.19 9.72 14.45
C LYS A 594 29.40 10.75 13.63
N ALA A 595 29.41 10.57 12.30
CA ALA A 595 28.58 11.33 11.39
C ALA A 595 27.09 11.05 11.62
N VAL A 596 26.26 12.08 11.44
CA VAL A 596 24.81 11.98 11.56
C VAL A 596 24.16 12.69 10.38
N ARG A 597 23.16 12.05 9.80
CA ARG A 597 22.28 12.63 8.79
C ARG A 597 20.83 12.51 9.23
N PHE A 598 20.02 13.53 8.93
CA PHE A 598 18.61 13.57 9.28
C PHE A 598 17.82 14.40 8.26
N VAL A 599 16.51 14.22 8.22
CA VAL A 599 15.63 14.96 7.31
C VAL A 599 14.74 15.93 8.05
N VAL A 600 14.42 17.05 7.40
CA VAL A 600 13.45 18.04 7.86
C VAL A 600 12.36 18.17 6.80
N VAL A 601 11.09 18.15 7.22
CA VAL A 601 9.93 18.18 6.32
C VAL A 601 8.78 19.02 6.87
N THR A 602 7.91 19.48 5.96
CA THR A 602 6.65 20.16 6.27
C THR A 602 5.57 19.86 5.21
N GLY A 603 4.40 20.51 5.31
CA GLY A 603 3.49 20.68 4.17
C GLY A 603 2.81 19.39 3.72
N MET A 604 2.48 18.51 4.66
CA MET A 604 1.97 17.15 4.45
C MET A 604 0.44 17.15 4.22
N ASN A 605 -0.03 17.90 3.21
CA ASN A 605 -1.47 18.14 3.03
C ASN A 605 -2.22 16.95 2.41
N TYR A 606 -2.84 16.13 3.28
CA TYR A 606 -3.64 14.96 2.90
C TYR A 606 -4.73 15.26 1.87
N ALA A 607 -5.51 16.32 2.09
CA ALA A 607 -6.65 16.65 1.22
C ALA A 607 -6.20 17.04 -0.20
N LYS A 608 -5.10 17.80 -0.32
CA LYS A 608 -4.53 18.15 -1.64
C LYS A 608 -3.96 16.93 -2.35
N PHE A 609 -3.20 16.09 -1.64
CA PHE A 609 -2.65 14.86 -2.20
C PHE A 609 -3.76 13.90 -2.67
N HIS A 610 -4.83 13.75 -1.87
CA HIS A 610 -5.94 12.88 -2.21
C HIS A 610 -6.94 13.47 -3.21
N GLY A 611 -6.90 14.77 -3.49
CA GLY A 611 -7.77 15.42 -4.47
C GLY A 611 -9.16 15.72 -3.94
N ASP A 612 -9.25 16.25 -2.71
CA ASP A 612 -10.53 16.61 -2.10
C ASP A 612 -11.21 17.77 -2.85
N ASN A 613 -12.37 17.47 -3.44
CA ASN A 613 -13.15 18.44 -4.23
C ASN A 613 -13.76 19.58 -3.41
N ARG A 614 -13.69 19.54 -2.08
CA ARG A 614 -14.14 20.61 -1.18
C ARG A 614 -13.13 21.75 -1.05
N ILE A 615 -11.91 21.59 -1.57
CA ILE A 615 -10.89 22.64 -1.55
C ILE A 615 -11.31 23.79 -2.47
N ASP A 616 -11.42 24.99 -1.92
CA ASP A 616 -11.75 26.20 -2.69
C ASP A 616 -10.54 26.65 -3.52
N ARG A 617 -10.56 26.31 -4.82
CA ARG A 617 -9.51 26.68 -5.78
C ARG A 617 -9.32 28.20 -5.92
N ARG A 618 -10.39 28.99 -5.74
CA ARG A 618 -10.30 30.46 -5.80
C ARG A 618 -9.59 30.99 -4.57
N GLN A 619 -9.96 30.50 -3.38
CA GLN A 619 -9.30 30.86 -2.13
C GLN A 619 -7.82 30.43 -2.16
N HIS A 620 -7.55 29.21 -2.62
CA HIS A 620 -6.18 28.70 -2.79
C HIS A 620 -5.35 29.66 -3.66
N ARG A 621 -5.87 30.08 -4.81
CA ARG A 621 -5.18 31.02 -5.71
C ARG A 621 -4.91 32.38 -5.06
N ILE A 622 -5.86 32.89 -4.28
CA ILE A 622 -5.70 34.15 -3.54
C ILE A 622 -4.59 34.02 -2.48
N GLN A 623 -4.57 32.91 -1.73
CA GLN A 623 -3.64 32.70 -0.63
C GLN A 623 -2.22 32.33 -1.09
N ASN A 624 -2.09 31.61 -2.21
CA ASN A 624 -0.82 31.00 -2.66
C ASN A 624 -0.26 31.62 -3.94
N ASN A 625 -1.01 32.52 -4.60
CA ASN A 625 -0.64 33.13 -5.88
C ASN A 625 -0.38 32.12 -7.01
N THR A 626 -0.89 30.89 -6.88
CA THR A 626 -0.75 29.81 -7.87
C THR A 626 -2.06 29.04 -8.01
N ASP A 627 -2.23 28.33 -9.12
CA ASP A 627 -3.30 27.35 -9.22
C ASP A 627 -3.03 26.15 -8.33
N LEU A 628 -4.11 25.51 -7.88
CA LEU A 628 -4.01 24.29 -7.08
C LEU A 628 -3.32 23.19 -7.91
N PRO A 629 -2.19 22.64 -7.45
CA PRO A 629 -1.52 21.54 -8.13
C PRO A 629 -2.44 20.33 -8.36
N GLN A 630 -2.07 19.49 -9.32
CA GLN A 630 -2.80 18.25 -9.55
C GLN A 630 -2.60 17.30 -8.35
N ALA A 631 -3.69 16.65 -7.92
CA ALA A 631 -3.61 15.62 -6.91
C ALA A 631 -2.77 14.43 -7.40
N TYR A 632 -2.13 13.72 -6.48
CA TYR A 632 -1.37 12.53 -6.83
C TYR A 632 -2.31 11.48 -7.43
N SER A 633 -1.83 10.82 -8.49
CA SER A 633 -2.63 9.87 -9.29
C SER A 633 -1.87 8.57 -9.60
N GLY A 634 -0.70 8.36 -8.97
CA GLY A 634 0.01 7.09 -9.05
C GLY A 634 -0.82 5.94 -8.43
N PRO A 635 -0.62 4.69 -8.90
CA PRO A 635 -1.40 3.53 -8.46
C PRO A 635 -1.19 3.16 -6.98
N ASP A 636 -0.06 3.60 -6.44
CA ASP A 636 0.41 3.48 -5.06
C ASP A 636 -0.11 4.60 -4.14
N LYS A 637 -1.01 5.48 -4.60
CA LYS A 637 -1.56 6.59 -3.80
C LYS A 637 -2.07 6.17 -2.42
N HIS A 638 -2.68 4.98 -2.31
CA HIS A 638 -3.22 4.45 -1.05
C HIS A 638 -2.12 4.02 -0.06
N LEU A 639 -0.87 3.86 -0.51
CA LEU A 639 0.28 3.60 0.35
C LEU A 639 0.77 4.86 1.08
N GLY A 640 0.42 6.03 0.55
CA GLY A 640 0.76 7.35 1.06
C GLY A 640 1.89 8.04 0.34
N TYR A 641 2.46 9.08 0.94
CA TYR A 641 3.37 9.99 0.25
C TYR A 641 4.65 9.30 -0.27
N PRO A 642 4.98 9.39 -1.57
CA PRO A 642 6.19 8.80 -2.14
C PRO A 642 7.48 9.17 -1.40
N ALA A 643 7.59 10.43 -0.97
CA ALA A 643 8.74 10.94 -0.23
C ALA A 643 9.08 10.14 1.03
N LEU A 644 8.09 9.52 1.70
CA LEU A 644 8.33 8.76 2.92
C LEU A 644 9.08 7.45 2.64
N ASP A 645 8.80 6.78 1.52
CA ASP A 645 9.56 5.60 1.12
C ASP A 645 10.97 5.99 0.64
N THR A 646 11.10 7.13 -0.05
CA THR A 646 12.40 7.72 -0.39
C THR A 646 13.23 7.98 0.87
N ILE A 647 12.66 8.66 1.86
CA ILE A 647 13.30 8.94 3.15
C ILE A 647 13.71 7.64 3.84
N ARG A 648 12.82 6.65 3.90
CA ARG A 648 13.11 5.32 4.47
C ARG A 648 14.32 4.66 3.78
N LYS A 649 14.37 4.69 2.45
CA LYS A 649 15.50 4.16 1.65
C LYS A 649 16.81 4.90 1.88
N LEU A 650 16.76 6.20 2.15
CA LEU A 650 17.94 7.00 2.49
C LEU A 650 18.45 6.74 3.91
N GLN A 651 17.68 6.05 4.77
CA GLN A 651 18.05 5.69 6.15
C GLN A 651 18.68 6.88 6.92
N PRO A 652 17.95 7.98 7.13
CA PRO A 652 18.37 9.02 8.06
C PRO A 652 18.34 8.50 9.50
N HIS A 653 19.15 9.11 10.37
CA HIS A 653 19.16 8.78 11.80
C HIS A 653 17.88 9.24 12.49
N PHE A 654 17.25 10.30 11.97
CA PHE A 654 15.94 10.76 12.43
C PHE A 654 15.26 11.66 11.40
N PHE A 655 13.97 11.88 11.61
CA PHE A 655 13.07 12.71 10.85
C PHE A 655 12.54 13.84 11.73
N VAL A 656 12.45 15.05 11.19
CA VAL A 656 11.87 16.22 11.88
C VAL A 656 10.65 16.72 11.11
N GLY A 657 9.46 16.58 11.69
CA GLY A 657 8.23 17.22 11.20
C GLY A 657 8.06 18.58 11.86
N THR A 658 8.05 19.65 11.09
CA THR A 658 8.19 21.03 11.61
C THR A 658 6.89 21.83 11.61
N GLY A 659 5.73 21.18 11.61
CA GLY A 659 4.44 21.85 11.41
C GLY A 659 3.86 21.52 10.05
N ASP A 660 2.60 21.90 9.83
CA ASP A 660 1.81 21.44 8.69
C ASP A 660 1.85 19.90 8.53
N ASN A 661 1.93 19.22 9.67
CA ASN A 661 2.04 17.77 9.70
C ASN A 661 0.69 17.12 9.36
N VAL A 662 -0.38 17.79 9.78
CA VAL A 662 -1.77 17.55 9.41
C VAL A 662 -2.47 18.90 9.21
N TYR A 663 -3.68 18.89 8.65
CA TYR A 663 -4.45 20.11 8.42
C TYR A 663 -5.85 19.99 9.02
N TYR A 664 -6.10 20.66 10.14
CA TYR A 664 -7.42 20.74 10.79
C TYR A 664 -8.42 21.53 9.96
N ASP A 665 -7.95 22.48 9.17
CA ASP A 665 -8.75 23.40 8.38
C ASP A 665 -8.84 23.07 6.89
N THR A 666 -8.23 21.96 6.45
CA THR A 666 -8.33 21.51 5.06
C THR A 666 -9.10 20.18 4.95
N PRO A 667 -10.26 20.16 4.25
CA PRO A 667 -10.94 21.30 3.61
C PRO A 667 -11.65 22.21 4.62
N THR A 668 -11.88 23.47 4.24
CA THR A 668 -12.36 24.53 5.16
C THR A 668 -13.82 24.37 5.59
N LYS A 669 -14.62 23.58 4.88
CA LYS A 669 -16.06 23.41 5.14
C LYS A 669 -16.51 21.94 5.10
N PRO A 670 -16.75 21.30 6.25
CA PRO A 670 -16.37 21.75 7.59
C PRO A 670 -14.88 21.52 7.86
N ARG A 671 -14.25 22.46 8.58
CA ARG A 671 -12.99 22.22 9.28
C ARG A 671 -13.21 21.34 10.53
N ALA A 672 -12.17 20.63 10.95
CA ALA A 672 -12.15 19.88 12.20
C ALA A 672 -12.18 20.83 13.41
N GLN A 673 -13.04 20.53 14.39
CA GLN A 673 -13.27 21.41 15.55
C GLN A 673 -13.35 20.64 16.87
N THR A 674 -13.79 19.39 16.82
CA THR A 674 -13.93 18.52 17.99
C THR A 674 -12.72 17.59 18.15
N PRO A 675 -12.42 17.08 19.37
CA PRO A 675 -11.31 16.14 19.57
C PRO A 675 -11.35 14.94 18.61
N ALA A 676 -12.54 14.39 18.33
CA ALA A 676 -12.70 13.29 17.39
C ALA A 676 -12.32 13.67 15.95
N GLU A 677 -12.73 14.85 15.48
CA GLU A 677 -12.38 15.34 14.14
C GLU A 677 -10.88 15.67 14.01
N LEU A 678 -10.26 16.19 15.08
CA LEU A 678 -8.82 16.48 15.11
C LEU A 678 -8.00 15.19 15.10
N ARG A 679 -8.33 14.21 15.95
CA ARG A 679 -7.73 12.86 15.96
C ARG A 679 -7.82 12.21 14.58
N LYS A 680 -8.98 12.30 13.92
CA LYS A 680 -9.17 11.79 12.56
C LYS A 680 -8.14 12.35 11.55
N LYS A 681 -7.70 13.60 11.69
CA LYS A 681 -6.65 14.17 10.81
C LYS A 681 -5.29 13.48 10.97
N TRP A 682 -4.93 13.14 12.20
CA TRP A 682 -3.75 12.33 12.48
C TRP A 682 -3.93 10.89 11.99
N HIS A 683 -5.13 10.33 12.12
CA HIS A 683 -5.44 8.98 11.62
C HIS A 683 -5.30 8.90 10.11
N GLU A 684 -5.95 9.81 9.37
CA GLU A 684 -5.84 9.94 7.91
C GLU A 684 -4.38 9.88 7.45
N GLN A 685 -3.49 10.55 8.20
CA GLN A 685 -2.08 10.62 7.90
C GLN A 685 -1.31 9.34 8.26
N PHE A 686 -1.32 8.94 9.54
CA PHE A 686 -0.38 7.97 10.10
C PHE A 686 -0.78 6.51 9.91
N ILE A 687 -2.01 6.21 9.50
CA ILE A 687 -2.42 4.83 9.16
C ILE A 687 -1.82 4.34 7.83
N GLN A 688 -1.35 5.27 7.00
CA GLN A 688 -0.89 4.96 5.64
C GLN A 688 0.36 4.06 5.70
N PRO A 689 0.45 3.01 4.85
CA PRO A 689 1.56 2.04 4.87
C PRO A 689 2.96 2.66 4.90
N ARG A 690 3.22 3.71 4.09
CA ARG A 690 4.55 4.36 4.04
C ARG A 690 4.93 5.08 5.33
N TYR A 691 3.96 5.62 6.08
CA TYR A 691 4.24 6.15 7.42
C TYR A 691 4.60 5.03 8.38
N ARG A 692 3.84 3.93 8.39
CA ARG A 692 4.08 2.79 9.27
C ARG A 692 5.46 2.17 9.04
N GLU A 693 5.87 2.02 7.78
CA GLU A 693 7.20 1.54 7.42
C GLU A 693 8.30 2.54 7.81
N MET A 694 8.09 3.84 7.58
CA MET A 694 9.07 4.87 7.95
C MET A 694 9.25 4.95 9.47
N PHE A 695 8.16 5.01 10.24
CA PHE A 695 8.22 5.10 11.70
C PHE A 695 8.82 3.86 12.37
N ALA A 696 8.76 2.71 11.71
CA ALA A 696 9.39 1.49 12.20
C ALA A 696 10.94 1.55 12.15
N VAL A 697 11.54 2.40 11.33
CA VAL A 697 13.01 2.41 11.15
C VAL A 697 13.64 3.80 11.21
N VAL A 698 12.85 4.87 11.29
CA VAL A 698 13.32 6.25 11.39
C VAL A 698 12.67 6.93 12.61
N PRO A 699 13.45 7.21 13.67
CA PRO A 699 13.00 8.01 14.81
C PRO A 699 12.54 9.41 14.41
N THR A 700 11.67 10.01 15.23
CA THR A 700 10.98 11.26 14.89
C THR A 700 11.11 12.34 15.96
N TYR A 701 11.17 13.59 15.50
CA TYR A 701 10.97 14.80 16.31
C TYR A 701 9.87 15.62 15.67
N TRP A 702 9.05 16.26 16.50
CA TRP A 702 7.87 16.97 16.02
C TRP A 702 7.78 18.39 16.59
N MET A 703 7.31 19.28 15.75
CA MET A 703 6.84 20.62 16.09
C MET A 703 5.52 20.84 15.36
N ILE A 704 4.74 21.83 15.79
CA ILE A 704 3.48 22.18 15.12
C ILE A 704 3.53 23.59 14.56
N ASP A 705 2.65 23.87 13.61
CA ASP A 705 2.34 25.21 13.12
C ASP A 705 0.83 25.50 13.16
N ASP A 706 0.32 26.42 12.37
CA ASP A 706 -1.06 26.91 12.51
C ASP A 706 -2.12 25.88 12.09
N HIS A 707 -1.87 25.15 11.00
CA HIS A 707 -2.79 24.18 10.41
C HIS A 707 -2.99 22.91 11.25
N ASP A 708 -1.98 22.50 12.03
CA ASP A 708 -2.03 21.39 13.00
C ASP A 708 -2.13 21.86 14.47
N PHE A 709 -2.31 23.16 14.69
CA PHE A 709 -2.69 23.73 15.99
C PHE A 709 -4.17 24.10 16.05
N ARG A 710 -4.64 24.99 15.16
CA ARG A 710 -6.05 25.42 15.13
C ARG A 710 -6.59 25.61 13.73
N VAL A 711 -6.08 26.61 13.00
CA VAL A 711 -6.45 27.02 11.63
C VAL A 711 -5.38 27.93 11.04
N ASP A 712 -5.36 28.10 9.72
CA ASP A 712 -4.56 29.08 8.96
C ASP A 712 -4.41 30.43 9.69
N ASP A 713 -3.17 30.91 9.80
CA ASP A 713 -2.71 32.16 10.41
C ASP A 713 -3.16 32.37 11.89
N CYS A 714 -3.44 31.29 12.65
CA CYS A 714 -3.93 31.39 14.03
C CYS A 714 -2.87 31.76 15.09
N ASP A 715 -3.36 32.19 16.25
CA ASP A 715 -2.58 32.44 17.48
C ASP A 715 -3.35 31.95 18.73
N LEU A 716 -2.99 32.44 19.91
CA LEU A 716 -3.65 32.11 21.19
C LEU A 716 -4.95 32.89 21.44
N THR A 717 -5.41 33.70 20.50
CA THR A 717 -6.58 34.58 20.65
C THR A 717 -7.77 34.12 19.82
N GLY A 718 -8.94 34.73 20.06
CA GLY A 718 -10.17 34.44 19.35
C GLY A 718 -10.98 33.29 19.95
N ASP A 719 -12.31 33.44 19.88
CA ASP A 719 -13.29 32.50 20.43
C ASP A 719 -13.86 31.61 19.33
N TYR A 720 -13.05 30.64 18.89
CA TYR A 720 -13.44 29.64 17.90
C TYR A 720 -12.70 28.33 18.13
N ALA A 721 -13.32 27.23 17.71
CA ALA A 721 -12.75 25.88 17.85
C ALA A 721 -11.76 25.54 16.70
N PRO A 722 -10.72 24.73 16.99
CA PRO A 722 -10.34 24.28 18.34
C PRO A 722 -9.76 25.43 19.19
N SER A 723 -9.87 25.33 20.52
CA SER A 723 -9.23 26.31 21.41
C SER A 723 -7.71 26.09 21.45
N PRO A 724 -6.90 27.07 21.88
CA PRO A 724 -5.47 26.89 22.07
C PRO A 724 -5.11 25.72 22.98
N GLU A 725 -5.89 25.51 24.05
CA GLU A 725 -5.70 24.40 25.00
C GLU A 725 -5.93 23.06 24.32
N LEU A 726 -7.00 22.95 23.51
CA LEU A 726 -7.28 21.74 22.75
C LEU A 726 -6.20 21.48 21.69
N GLY A 727 -5.73 22.51 20.99
CA GLY A 727 -4.62 22.38 20.02
C GLY A 727 -3.36 21.83 20.68
N ARG A 728 -3.01 22.35 21.87
CA ARG A 728 -1.88 21.85 22.66
C ARG A 728 -2.09 20.41 23.15
N GLN A 729 -3.28 20.10 23.65
CA GLN A 729 -3.63 18.74 24.07
C GLN A 729 -3.47 17.74 22.92
N MET A 730 -3.94 18.07 21.72
CA MET A 730 -3.83 17.20 20.55
C MET A 730 -2.38 16.91 20.15
N MET A 731 -1.49 17.91 20.19
CA MET A 731 -0.07 17.68 19.94
C MET A 731 0.52 16.68 20.94
N LEU A 732 0.33 16.91 22.24
CA LEU A 732 0.91 16.06 23.29
C LEU A 732 0.34 14.64 23.27
N GLU A 733 -0.95 14.50 22.93
CA GLU A 733 -1.62 13.21 22.78
C GLU A 733 -1.10 12.42 21.58
N GLN A 734 -1.05 13.03 20.40
CA GLN A 734 -0.82 12.32 19.14
C GLN A 734 0.67 12.09 18.84
N LEU A 735 1.55 13.00 19.30
CA LEU A 735 2.97 12.97 18.98
C LEU A 735 3.82 12.58 20.19
N PRO A 736 4.80 11.67 20.05
CA PRO A 736 5.68 11.24 21.13
C PRO A 736 6.76 12.29 21.44
N VAL A 737 6.32 13.48 21.86
CA VAL A 737 7.19 14.63 22.22
C VAL A 737 7.47 14.65 23.73
N THR A 738 6.61 14.02 24.52
CA THR A 738 6.69 14.00 25.99
C THR A 738 6.22 12.65 26.53
N PRO A 739 6.58 12.28 27.77
CA PRO A 739 5.94 11.16 28.45
C PRO A 739 4.42 11.34 28.48
N ARG A 740 3.67 10.22 28.42
CA ARG A 740 2.22 10.22 28.24
C ARG A 740 1.44 11.07 29.25
N GLU A 741 1.90 11.09 30.50
CA GLU A 741 1.16 11.68 31.63
C GLU A 741 1.64 13.10 31.98
N ASP A 742 2.46 13.73 31.12
CA ASP A 742 3.02 15.07 31.36
C ASP A 742 2.32 16.12 30.49
N ASP A 743 1.09 16.47 30.87
CA ASP A 743 0.31 17.51 30.20
C ASP A 743 0.93 18.91 30.36
N ASP A 744 1.80 19.16 31.34
CA ASP A 744 2.44 20.47 31.57
C ASP A 744 3.82 20.60 30.92
N ALA A 745 4.25 19.56 30.21
CA ALA A 745 5.55 19.51 29.55
C ALA A 745 5.80 20.72 28.64
N LYS A 746 7.03 21.23 28.70
CA LYS A 746 7.51 22.23 27.75
C LYS A 746 7.76 21.54 26.41
N THR A 747 7.23 22.09 25.33
CA THR A 747 7.41 21.54 23.98
C THR A 747 8.68 22.07 23.31
N TYR A 748 9.26 23.16 23.83
CA TYR A 748 10.56 23.64 23.41
C TYR A 748 11.70 22.85 24.04
N ARG A 749 12.69 22.44 23.22
CA ARG A 749 13.80 21.58 23.66
C ARG A 749 15.03 21.67 22.76
N THR A 750 16.14 21.11 23.22
CA THR A 750 17.38 20.99 22.45
C THR A 750 18.00 19.62 22.64
N HIS A 751 18.65 19.11 21.60
CA HIS A 751 19.28 17.79 21.59
C HIS A 751 20.73 17.91 21.14
N ARG A 752 21.65 17.40 21.96
CA ARG A 752 23.06 17.25 21.59
C ARG A 752 23.20 15.98 20.74
N VAL A 753 23.42 16.15 19.45
CA VAL A 753 23.44 15.04 18.47
C VAL A 753 24.77 14.29 18.53
N ASN A 754 25.87 15.02 18.33
CA ASN A 754 27.22 14.51 18.46
C ASN A 754 28.16 15.61 19.00
N ARG A 755 29.48 15.46 18.95
CA ARG A 755 30.43 16.52 19.33
C ARG A 755 30.21 17.82 18.57
N ASP A 756 29.96 17.71 17.28
CA ASP A 756 29.97 18.85 16.36
C ASP A 756 28.58 19.47 16.16
N LEU A 757 27.47 18.82 16.55
CA LEU A 757 26.12 19.33 16.29
C LEU A 757 25.22 19.32 17.53
N GLN A 758 24.58 20.45 17.77
CA GLN A 758 23.41 20.58 18.64
C GLN A 758 22.25 21.23 17.89
N VAL A 759 21.04 20.74 18.14
CA VAL A 759 19.81 21.17 17.45
C VAL A 759 18.81 21.74 18.47
N TRP A 760 18.13 22.82 18.11
CA TRP A 760 17.09 23.47 18.91
C TRP A 760 15.74 23.42 18.19
N PHE A 761 14.71 23.08 18.96
CA PHE A 761 13.31 23.05 18.56
C PHE A 761 12.56 24.04 19.47
N PRO A 762 12.42 25.31 19.07
CA PRO A 762 11.82 26.34 19.91
C PRO A 762 10.30 26.17 20.05
N GLU A 763 9.58 25.63 19.07
CA GLU A 763 8.11 25.79 18.96
C GLU A 763 7.67 27.26 18.84
N ASN A 764 6.51 27.48 18.20
CA ASN A 764 6.11 28.84 17.82
C ASN A 764 4.61 29.17 18.03
N ARG A 765 3.75 28.20 18.36
CA ARG A 765 2.30 28.45 18.55
C ARG A 765 1.88 28.59 20.02
N MET A 766 2.51 27.88 20.95
CA MET A 766 2.03 27.75 22.33
C MET A 766 2.41 28.90 23.28
N TYR A 767 3.46 29.66 22.97
CA TYR A 767 4.08 30.60 23.90
C TYR A 767 4.00 32.08 23.46
N ARG A 768 3.41 32.31 22.29
CA ARG A 768 3.44 33.58 21.58
C ARG A 768 2.46 34.63 22.11
N SER A 769 2.77 35.89 21.86
CA SER A 769 1.81 36.99 21.91
C SER A 769 0.85 36.97 20.70
N PRO A 770 -0.28 37.70 20.74
CA PRO A 770 -1.21 37.80 19.61
C PRO A 770 -0.56 38.32 18.32
N ASN A 771 -0.98 37.79 17.17
CA ASN A 771 -0.54 38.21 15.83
C ASN A 771 -0.86 39.68 15.56
N ALA A 772 -2.03 40.12 16.03
CA ALA A 772 -2.51 41.50 15.86
C ALA A 772 -1.81 42.53 16.76
N MET A 773 -0.96 42.11 17.70
CA MET A 773 -0.15 43.03 18.50
C MET A 773 0.80 43.82 17.59
N ALA A 774 1.00 45.11 17.86
CA ALA A 774 1.98 45.90 17.12
C ALA A 774 3.39 45.35 17.35
N ASP A 775 4.20 45.30 16.29
CA ASP A 775 5.58 44.82 16.40
C ASP A 775 6.42 45.73 17.31
N GLY A 776 7.22 45.12 18.18
CA GLY A 776 7.93 45.80 19.27
C GLY A 776 8.43 44.82 20.36
N PRO A 777 9.07 45.34 21.43
CA PRO A 777 9.78 44.53 22.42
C PRO A 777 8.90 43.55 23.21
N ASP A 778 7.61 43.85 23.34
CA ASP A 778 6.66 43.01 24.07
C ASP A 778 5.96 41.97 23.17
N LYS A 779 6.12 42.06 21.84
CA LYS A 779 5.57 41.10 20.88
C LYS A 779 6.61 40.00 20.63
N SER A 780 6.25 38.76 20.91
CA SER A 780 7.19 37.63 20.94
C SER A 780 6.51 36.34 20.51
N ILE A 781 7.15 35.57 19.63
CA ILE A 781 6.71 34.22 19.25
C ILE A 781 7.07 33.21 20.33
N TRP A 782 8.26 33.37 20.91
CA TRP A 782 8.77 32.44 21.92
C TRP A 782 8.20 32.74 23.32
N GLY A 783 7.76 33.97 23.56
CA GLY A 783 7.46 34.44 24.91
C GLY A 783 8.69 34.53 25.80
N THR A 784 8.52 35.12 26.97
CA THR A 784 9.64 35.51 27.85
C THR A 784 10.46 34.33 28.37
N GLU A 785 9.81 33.22 28.75
CA GLU A 785 10.47 32.07 29.37
C GLU A 785 11.33 31.30 28.35
N GLN A 786 10.74 30.95 27.21
CA GLN A 786 11.42 30.22 26.14
C GLN A 786 12.55 31.05 25.52
N LYS A 787 12.36 32.36 25.31
CA LYS A 787 13.42 33.24 24.79
C LYS A 787 14.65 33.23 25.70
N LYS A 788 14.45 33.31 27.02
CA LYS A 788 15.55 33.20 28.00
C LYS A 788 16.22 31.82 27.96
N TRP A 789 15.43 30.75 27.84
CA TRP A 789 15.95 29.39 27.69
C TRP A 789 16.80 29.25 26.42
N LEU A 790 16.31 29.76 25.29
CA LEU A 790 16.98 29.68 24.00
C LEU A 790 18.33 30.39 24.05
N TYR A 791 18.36 31.63 24.52
CA TYR A 791 19.60 32.44 24.58
C TYR A 791 20.63 31.79 25.51
N ARG A 792 20.19 31.35 26.69
CA ARG A 792 21.06 30.66 27.65
C ARG A 792 21.66 29.39 27.04
N THR A 793 20.83 28.52 26.48
CA THR A 793 21.29 27.21 25.99
C THR A 793 22.14 27.31 24.72
N LEU A 794 21.88 28.29 23.85
CA LEU A 794 22.76 28.59 22.72
C LEU A 794 24.13 29.09 23.19
N ALA A 795 24.18 29.99 24.18
CA ALA A 795 25.43 30.49 24.74
C ALA A 795 26.22 29.43 25.52
N GLU A 796 25.53 28.47 26.16
CA GLU A 796 26.15 27.36 26.88
C GLU A 796 26.67 26.24 25.95
N SER A 797 26.25 26.22 24.68
CA SER A 797 26.60 25.14 23.76
C SER A 797 28.02 25.26 23.22
N ASP A 798 28.79 24.20 23.43
CA ASP A 798 30.13 24.01 22.87
C ASP A 798 30.13 23.19 21.57
N ALA A 799 28.97 22.95 20.94
CA ALA A 799 28.91 22.30 19.64
C ALA A 799 29.48 23.22 18.54
N THR A 800 30.24 22.64 17.62
CA THR A 800 30.82 23.32 16.45
C THR A 800 29.74 23.99 15.59
N PHE A 801 28.66 23.27 15.30
CA PHE A 801 27.49 23.69 14.55
C PHE A 801 26.27 23.79 15.46
N LYS A 802 25.51 24.87 15.28
CA LYS A 802 24.27 25.13 16.03
C LYS A 802 23.14 25.31 15.04
N LEU A 803 22.14 24.42 15.11
CA LEU A 803 20.97 24.45 14.22
C LEU A 803 19.71 24.81 14.99
N LEU A 804 19.09 25.93 14.63
CA LEU A 804 17.75 26.27 15.09
C LEU A 804 16.74 25.86 14.02
N ILE A 805 15.94 24.83 14.29
CA ILE A 805 14.89 24.37 13.38
C ILE A 805 13.58 25.02 13.82
N SER A 806 13.09 25.96 13.04
CA SER A 806 11.88 26.75 13.30
C SER A 806 10.73 26.28 12.41
N PRO A 807 9.48 26.19 12.91
CA PRO A 807 8.33 25.90 12.06
C PRO A 807 8.16 26.99 11.02
N THR A 808 8.25 28.26 11.40
CA THR A 808 8.07 29.40 10.49
C THR A 808 9.40 30.06 10.11
N PRO A 809 9.46 30.78 8.97
CA PRO A 809 10.69 31.45 8.54
C PRO A 809 11.04 32.63 9.43
N MET A 810 12.34 32.91 9.48
CA MET A 810 12.92 34.08 10.12
C MET A 810 13.57 35.04 9.12
N ILE A 811 13.95 34.59 7.92
CA ILE A 811 14.59 35.44 6.91
C ILE A 811 13.64 35.67 5.72
N GLY A 812 13.14 34.63 5.06
CA GLY A 812 12.36 34.75 3.82
C GLY A 812 13.25 34.92 2.57
N PRO A 813 12.79 35.58 1.48
CA PRO A 813 11.57 36.40 1.39
C PRO A 813 10.28 35.60 1.47
N ASP A 814 9.25 36.19 2.06
CA ASP A 814 7.93 35.59 2.22
C ASP A 814 6.83 36.45 1.58
N ASP A 815 5.58 35.97 1.54
CA ASP A 815 4.45 36.72 1.02
C ASP A 815 4.06 37.90 1.93
N LYS A 816 4.05 39.12 1.37
CA LYS A 816 3.73 40.38 2.07
C LYS A 816 2.40 40.40 2.83
N ARG A 817 1.47 39.50 2.49
CA ARG A 817 0.16 39.41 3.16
C ARG A 817 0.25 38.76 4.54
N LYS A 818 1.29 37.97 4.81
CA LYS A 818 1.47 37.26 6.08
C LYS A 818 1.96 38.23 7.15
N THR A 819 1.59 37.97 8.41
CA THR A 819 1.90 38.83 9.57
C THR A 819 2.15 38.02 10.85
N ASP A 820 2.45 36.73 10.73
CA ASP A 820 2.41 35.76 11.82
C ASP A 820 3.77 35.12 12.12
N ASN A 821 4.84 35.54 11.45
CA ASN A 821 6.18 34.99 11.69
C ASN A 821 7.27 36.08 11.78
N HIS A 822 8.52 35.65 11.97
CA HIS A 822 9.69 36.51 12.15
C HIS A 822 10.14 37.21 10.85
N ALA A 823 9.78 36.68 9.67
CA ALA A 823 10.10 37.30 8.39
C ALA A 823 9.09 38.40 7.99
N ASP A 824 7.86 38.33 8.48
CA ASP A 824 6.75 39.18 8.03
C ASP A 824 6.81 40.64 8.44
N ILE A 825 6.43 41.54 7.52
CA ILE A 825 6.31 42.98 7.80
C ILE A 825 5.18 43.21 8.81
N GLY A 826 5.53 43.75 9.98
CA GLY A 826 4.57 43.94 11.09
C GLY A 826 4.23 42.64 11.85
N GLY A 827 4.90 41.54 11.51
CA GLY A 827 4.91 40.29 12.26
C GLY A 827 5.76 40.42 13.52
N PHE A 828 6.82 39.64 13.61
CA PHE A 828 7.71 39.56 14.79
C PHE A 828 9.15 39.97 14.44
N GLN A 829 9.32 40.94 13.53
CA GLN A 829 10.62 41.39 13.05
C GLN A 829 11.45 42.02 14.16
N HIS A 830 10.82 42.70 15.13
CA HIS A 830 11.56 43.22 16.28
C HIS A 830 12.26 42.12 17.08
N GLU A 831 11.57 41.01 17.38
CA GLU A 831 12.17 39.87 18.08
C GLU A 831 13.27 39.21 17.26
N ARG A 832 13.08 39.07 15.94
CA ARG A 832 14.12 38.57 15.04
C ARG A 832 15.37 39.46 15.08
N ASP A 833 15.20 40.76 14.93
CA ASP A 833 16.30 41.72 14.88
C ASP A 833 17.04 41.78 16.22
N GLU A 834 16.32 41.71 17.34
CA GLU A 834 16.91 41.56 18.67
C GLU A 834 17.72 40.26 18.79
N PHE A 835 17.19 39.14 18.30
CA PHE A 835 17.90 37.87 18.32
C PHE A 835 19.15 37.90 17.44
N PHE A 836 19.08 38.49 16.24
CA PHE A 836 20.21 38.61 15.33
C PHE A 836 21.28 39.56 15.88
N ALA A 837 20.88 40.66 16.53
CA ALA A 837 21.79 41.53 17.25
C ALA A 837 22.47 40.79 18.41
N TRP A 838 21.72 40.01 19.18
CA TRP A 838 22.27 39.20 20.27
C TRP A 838 23.25 38.13 19.77
N LEU A 839 22.96 37.47 18.64
CA LEU A 839 23.88 36.52 18.01
C LEU A 839 25.20 37.19 17.63
N ALA A 840 25.14 38.40 17.05
CA ALA A 840 26.32 39.20 16.71
C ALA A 840 27.11 39.64 17.95
N GLU A 841 26.43 40.11 19.00
CA GLU A 841 27.07 40.49 20.26
C GLU A 841 27.72 39.30 20.98
N SER A 842 27.13 38.12 20.85
CA SER A 842 27.66 36.87 21.41
C SER A 842 28.74 36.24 20.53
N GLY A 843 28.95 36.76 19.31
CA GLY A 843 29.82 36.20 18.28
C GLY A 843 29.34 34.87 17.71
N LEU A 844 28.10 34.46 17.98
CA LEU A 844 27.53 33.18 17.52
C LEU A 844 27.13 33.21 16.05
N ASP A 845 26.84 34.39 15.51
CA ASP A 845 26.59 34.62 14.08
C ASP A 845 27.79 34.20 13.20
N GLN A 846 29.00 34.23 13.76
CA GLN A 846 30.25 33.81 13.11
C GLN A 846 30.71 32.39 13.48
N GLN A 847 30.04 31.74 14.46
CA GLN A 847 30.40 30.40 14.98
C GLN A 847 29.53 29.27 14.41
N ASN A 848 29.34 29.25 13.08
CA ASN A 848 28.60 28.20 12.38
C ASN A 848 27.15 27.96 12.88
N PHE A 849 26.41 29.03 13.14
CA PHE A 849 24.97 28.99 13.43
C PHE A 849 24.14 29.05 12.14
N TYR A 850 23.14 28.18 12.00
CA TYR A 850 22.23 28.18 10.86
C TYR A 850 20.76 27.98 11.27
N LEU A 851 19.87 28.54 10.45
CA LEU A 851 18.42 28.42 10.59
C LEU A 851 17.89 27.38 9.60
N VAL A 852 16.89 26.62 10.03
CA VAL A 852 16.12 25.74 9.15
C VAL A 852 14.65 26.09 9.31
N CYS A 853 13.99 26.36 8.18
CA CYS A 853 12.57 26.69 8.12
C CYS A 853 11.74 25.48 7.70
N GLY A 854 10.71 25.21 8.50
CA GLY A 854 9.69 24.21 8.26
C GLY A 854 8.66 24.64 7.22
N ASP A 855 7.56 25.23 7.68
CA ASP A 855 6.45 25.85 6.94
C ASP A 855 6.93 26.85 5.89
N ARG A 856 7.34 26.34 4.73
CA ARG A 856 7.09 26.97 3.42
C ARG A 856 6.86 25.89 2.37
N HIS A 857 6.02 26.22 1.40
CA HIS A 857 5.65 25.32 0.30
C HIS A 857 6.67 25.29 -0.85
N TRP A 858 7.89 25.80 -0.64
CA TRP A 858 8.97 25.78 -1.62
C TRP A 858 10.32 25.67 -0.92
N GLN A 859 11.26 25.01 -1.58
CA GLN A 859 12.63 24.87 -1.11
C GLN A 859 13.46 26.11 -1.49
N TYR A 860 14.21 26.63 -0.52
CA TYR A 860 15.14 27.72 -0.74
C TYR A 860 16.30 27.70 0.26
N HIS A 861 17.35 28.43 -0.10
CA HIS A 861 18.42 28.88 0.76
C HIS A 861 18.49 30.40 0.67
N SER A 862 18.41 31.10 1.80
CA SER A 862 18.49 32.55 1.87
C SER A 862 19.54 33.03 2.89
N ILE A 863 20.03 34.25 2.68
CA ILE A 863 21.05 34.90 3.50
C ILE A 863 20.59 36.32 3.83
N HIS A 864 20.40 36.58 5.11
CA HIS A 864 20.06 37.90 5.64
C HIS A 864 21.25 38.89 5.48
N PRO A 865 21.03 40.21 5.42
CA PRO A 865 22.13 41.19 5.38
C PRO A 865 23.18 41.09 6.49
N THR A 866 22.84 40.48 7.63
CA THR A 866 23.79 40.19 8.72
C THR A 866 24.72 39.02 8.42
N GLY A 867 24.44 38.20 7.40
CA GLY A 867 25.18 37.00 7.03
C GLY A 867 24.57 35.68 7.53
N ILE A 868 23.53 35.73 8.36
CA ILE A 868 22.82 34.54 8.87
C ILE A 868 22.09 33.86 7.71
N GLU A 869 22.16 32.53 7.65
CA GLU A 869 21.58 31.72 6.58
C GLU A 869 20.39 30.88 7.06
N GLU A 870 19.38 30.76 6.20
CA GLU A 870 18.17 29.96 6.41
C GLU A 870 17.95 28.99 5.25
N PHE A 871 17.58 27.75 5.57
CA PHE A 871 17.28 26.69 4.60
C PHE A 871 15.86 26.19 4.82
N SER A 872 15.00 26.22 3.80
CA SER A 872 13.62 25.75 3.93
C SER A 872 13.39 24.37 3.33
N SER A 873 12.73 23.48 4.07
CA SER A 873 12.47 22.11 3.63
C SER A 873 11.54 21.97 2.42
N GLY A 874 10.66 22.96 2.18
CA GLY A 874 9.61 22.87 1.18
C GLY A 874 8.47 21.92 1.59
N ALA A 875 7.38 21.90 0.83
CA ALA A 875 6.30 20.95 1.06
C ALA A 875 6.78 19.52 0.74
N LEU A 876 6.35 18.52 1.51
CA LEU A 876 6.75 17.13 1.29
C LEU A 876 6.24 16.55 -0.04
N VAL A 877 5.12 17.07 -0.54
CA VAL A 877 4.41 16.54 -1.71
C VAL A 877 4.25 17.59 -2.81
N ASP A 878 4.41 17.17 -4.06
CA ASP A 878 4.18 18.01 -5.26
C ASP A 878 2.80 18.67 -5.24
N ALA A 879 1.79 17.93 -4.75
CA ALA A 879 0.41 18.40 -4.64
C ALA A 879 0.23 19.62 -3.71
N ASN A 880 1.23 19.93 -2.87
CA ASN A 880 1.25 21.08 -1.97
C ASN A 880 2.42 22.05 -2.25
N ALA A 881 3.26 21.78 -3.25
CA ALA A 881 4.39 22.64 -3.59
C ALA A 881 3.98 23.83 -4.48
N ARG A 882 4.70 24.96 -4.36
CA ARG A 882 4.57 26.14 -5.23
C ARG A 882 5.91 26.84 -5.45
N LEU A 883 5.94 27.92 -6.22
CA LEU A 883 7.12 28.79 -6.27
C LEU A 883 7.04 29.88 -5.20
N GLY A 884 8.18 30.18 -4.61
CA GLY A 884 8.35 31.24 -3.61
C GLY A 884 8.44 32.64 -4.18
N ARG A 885 8.44 33.63 -3.29
CA ARG A 885 8.77 35.02 -3.63
C ARG A 885 10.26 35.18 -3.87
N LEU A 886 10.61 36.12 -4.75
CA LEU A 886 12.01 36.46 -5.04
C LEU A 886 12.38 37.79 -4.36
N PRO A 887 13.65 38.00 -4.00
CA PRO A 887 14.15 39.30 -3.54
C PRO A 887 13.81 40.40 -4.55
N GLY A 888 13.31 41.53 -4.05
CA GLY A 888 12.88 42.66 -4.87
C GLY A 888 11.45 42.55 -5.43
N ASP A 889 10.71 41.47 -5.16
CA ASP A 889 9.28 41.39 -5.49
C ASP A 889 8.50 42.38 -4.58
N PRO A 890 7.75 43.36 -5.13
CA PRO A 890 6.95 44.30 -4.34
C PRO A 890 5.88 43.67 -3.45
N GLN A 891 5.51 42.40 -3.73
CA GLN A 891 4.58 41.58 -2.96
C GLN A 891 5.29 40.61 -2.00
N SER A 892 6.60 40.75 -1.82
CA SER A 892 7.36 40.01 -0.81
C SER A 892 7.61 40.83 0.47
N THR A 893 8.16 40.17 1.48
CA THR A 893 8.72 40.81 2.69
C THR A 893 10.08 41.48 2.47
N ASP A 894 10.67 41.37 1.27
CA ASP A 894 11.93 42.00 0.88
C ASP A 894 11.81 42.77 -0.46
N PRO A 895 10.98 43.82 -0.52
CA PRO A 895 10.76 44.57 -1.75
C PRO A 895 11.99 45.37 -2.21
N GLU A 896 12.95 45.64 -1.31
CA GLU A 896 14.23 46.28 -1.64
C GLU A 896 15.30 45.31 -2.16
N GLY A 897 15.08 43.99 -2.04
CA GLY A 897 16.00 42.96 -2.54
C GLY A 897 17.29 42.87 -1.74
N LEU A 898 17.22 43.02 -0.42
CA LEU A 898 18.35 42.95 0.50
C LEU A 898 18.76 41.52 0.84
N ILE A 899 17.83 40.57 0.78
CA ILE A 899 18.08 39.15 1.05
C ILE A 899 18.74 38.52 -0.19
N LYS A 900 19.83 37.78 0.03
CA LYS A 900 20.43 36.97 -1.03
C LYS A 900 19.80 35.59 -1.02
N VAL A 901 19.47 35.06 -2.19
CA VAL A 901 18.89 33.72 -2.34
C VAL A 901 19.78 32.88 -3.25
N PRO A 902 20.80 32.19 -2.71
CA PRO A 902 21.69 31.34 -3.51
C PRO A 902 20.97 30.19 -4.20
N TYR A 903 19.87 29.69 -3.61
CA TYR A 903 19.04 28.66 -4.18
C TYR A 903 17.56 28.91 -3.90
N THR A 904 16.73 28.70 -4.92
CA THR A 904 15.29 28.54 -4.82
C THR A 904 14.86 27.60 -5.93
N GLN A 905 13.87 26.75 -5.66
CA GLN A 905 13.38 25.80 -6.67
C GLN A 905 12.85 26.52 -7.92
N GLN A 906 13.17 26.00 -9.09
CA GLN A 906 12.81 26.61 -10.38
C GLN A 906 11.44 26.16 -10.89
N ASN A 907 11.00 24.97 -10.46
CA ASN A 907 9.67 24.42 -10.70
C ASN A 907 9.04 24.07 -9.34
N PRO A 908 7.71 24.13 -9.20
CA PRO A 908 7.02 23.54 -8.06
C PRO A 908 7.42 22.07 -7.96
N SER A 909 8.04 21.70 -6.85
CA SER A 909 8.41 20.34 -6.53
C SER A 909 8.33 20.19 -5.02
N GLY A 910 7.69 19.12 -4.57
CA GLY A 910 7.72 18.68 -3.19
C GLY A 910 8.99 17.90 -2.90
N GLY A 911 9.24 17.60 -1.63
CA GLY A 911 10.39 16.81 -1.19
C GLY A 911 10.83 17.18 0.21
N PHE A 912 12.13 17.10 0.48
CA PHE A 912 12.65 17.29 1.84
C PHE A 912 14.08 17.84 1.84
N LEU A 913 14.47 18.40 2.98
CA LEU A 913 15.84 18.83 3.24
C LEU A 913 16.57 17.76 4.05
N MET A 914 17.61 17.16 3.47
CA MET A 914 18.55 16.29 4.16
C MET A 914 19.71 17.12 4.72
N ILE A 915 19.97 16.98 6.01
CA ILE A 915 21.08 17.63 6.71
C ILE A 915 22.06 16.56 7.17
N GLU A 916 23.34 16.76 6.90
CA GLU A 916 24.40 15.83 7.27
C GLU A 916 25.56 16.55 7.95
N VAL A 917 25.88 16.15 9.17
CA VAL A 917 27.09 16.57 9.88
C VAL A 917 28.14 15.47 9.80
N ASN A 918 29.30 15.84 9.27
CA ASN A 918 30.51 15.02 9.25
C ASN A 918 31.52 15.65 10.23
N PRO A 919 31.80 14.99 11.37
CA PRO A 919 32.75 15.47 12.38
C PRO A 919 34.16 15.68 11.84
N ALA A 920 34.91 16.56 12.52
CA ALA A 920 36.32 16.79 12.19
C ALA A 920 37.15 15.51 12.39
N THR A 921 38.11 15.29 11.49
CA THR A 921 39.14 14.22 11.56
C THR A 921 40.53 14.85 11.73
N GLU A 922 41.60 14.05 11.81
CA GLU A 922 42.97 14.58 11.90
C GLU A 922 43.35 15.48 10.70
N ASP A 923 42.76 15.23 9.52
CA ASP A 923 43.12 15.90 8.26
C ASP A 923 42.01 16.82 7.68
N GLU A 924 40.79 16.77 8.21
CA GLU A 924 39.63 17.52 7.68
C GLU A 924 38.83 18.22 8.79
N THR A 925 38.44 19.48 8.56
CA THR A 925 37.55 20.21 9.46
C THR A 925 36.13 19.65 9.42
N ALA A 926 35.38 19.80 10.52
CA ALA A 926 33.99 19.34 10.57
C ALA A 926 33.17 20.04 9.47
N THR A 927 32.24 19.32 8.86
CA THR A 927 31.40 19.85 7.77
C THR A 927 29.93 19.60 8.01
N LEU A 928 29.11 20.55 7.55
CA LEU A 928 27.66 20.49 7.59
C LEU A 928 27.12 20.67 6.17
N SER A 929 26.31 19.73 5.71
CA SER A 929 25.72 19.76 4.36
C SER A 929 24.21 19.86 4.42
N PHE A 930 23.65 20.64 3.50
CA PHE A 930 22.22 20.83 3.27
C PHE A 930 21.93 20.35 1.85
N THR A 931 21.13 19.30 1.69
CA THR A 931 20.79 18.71 0.39
C THR A 931 19.29 18.71 0.21
N PHE A 932 18.83 19.43 -0.80
CA PHE A 932 17.43 19.50 -1.19
C PHE A 932 17.12 18.33 -2.12
N HIS A 933 16.12 17.52 -1.76
CA HIS A 933 15.62 16.43 -2.57
C HIS A 933 14.19 16.73 -3.04
N ASP A 934 13.81 16.20 -4.20
CA ASP A 934 12.41 16.08 -4.57
C ASP A 934 11.73 14.89 -3.84
N GLU A 935 10.41 14.71 -4.02
CA GLU A 935 9.66 13.61 -3.40
C GLU A 935 10.10 12.20 -3.86
N HIS A 936 10.84 12.09 -4.97
CA HIS A 936 11.39 10.84 -5.49
C HIS A 936 12.87 10.63 -5.15
N GLY A 937 13.49 11.57 -4.44
CA GLY A 937 14.86 11.50 -3.95
C GLY A 937 15.91 12.07 -4.89
N ALA A 938 15.53 12.66 -6.02
CA ALA A 938 16.48 13.35 -6.88
C ALA A 938 17.04 14.59 -6.16
N VAL A 939 18.35 14.76 -6.21
CA VAL A 939 19.00 15.93 -5.61
C VAL A 939 18.75 17.16 -6.48
N LEU A 940 18.06 18.14 -5.93
CA LEU A 940 17.77 19.42 -6.58
C LEU A 940 18.89 20.43 -6.35
N HIS A 941 19.46 20.46 -5.15
CA HIS A 941 20.58 21.34 -4.81
C HIS A 941 21.33 20.83 -3.58
N LYS A 942 22.63 21.15 -3.49
CA LYS A 942 23.47 20.83 -2.33
C LYS A 942 24.34 22.02 -1.96
N HIS A 943 24.35 22.35 -0.67
CA HIS A 943 25.21 23.36 -0.08
C HIS A 943 26.05 22.76 1.05
N ARG A 944 27.33 23.12 1.14
CA ARG A 944 28.27 22.58 2.14
C ARG A 944 28.92 23.72 2.91
N LYS A 945 29.01 23.55 4.22
CA LYS A 945 29.68 24.43 5.19
C LYS A 945 30.85 23.70 5.84
N LEU A 946 31.95 24.44 5.99
CA LEU A 946 33.10 24.04 6.78
C LEU A 946 33.01 24.76 8.12
N ALA A 947 33.42 24.09 9.20
CA ALA A 947 33.60 24.77 10.47
C ALA A 947 34.57 25.95 10.29
N ALA A 948 34.14 27.14 10.69
CA ALA A 948 35.02 28.29 10.83
C ALA A 948 36.07 28.03 11.93
N ASP A 949 37.30 28.48 11.68
CA ASP A 949 38.44 28.41 12.62
C ASP A 949 38.27 29.30 13.86
#